data_AF-A4BPY8-F1
#
_entry.id   AF-A4BPY8-F1
#
_cell.length_a   1.000
_cell.length_b   1.000
_cell.length_c   1.000
_cell.angle_alpha   90.00
_cell.angle_beta   90.00
_cell.angle_gamma   90.00
#
_symmetry.space_group_name_H-M   'P 1'
#
loop_
_entity.id
_entity.type
_entity.pdbx_description
1 polymer ?
#
loop_
_entity_poly.entity_id
_entity_poly.type
_entity_poly.pdbx_seq_one_letter_code
_entity_poly.pdbx_strand_id
1 'polypeptide(L)'
;MSNAFSEAFPGITFEALLKRMRGSDARVLIVGASGIGKTTLVGQLCRALYERGCVAGCLSADVGSPGFGVPGAVNLAQWGGDEGWRLLDLEAVCSLDAARFRLPLITATVRLLARQKAPVRVLDAPGLMRGVPAAELLEALVQRGGVDLVVALVDGEAGLLLVRELSALSVEVRQLDAGQRAHRPRQLARAINRTQLWNAYLANALECAIDLERLPVVGTPPPIEVPAAWHGRQVGLGDGDGTRDLAEIIALEGRRLRLRARSASRAPSHVLVRDAVRNDNGYLVTARPFVRAASQVRPPPDVMPFVATARGADAAAVVRVGPAFATLVNGVFGDPLLHLRLRQERRSLLFDLGDSGRLPARIAHQVTDVFITHAHFDHIGGFLWLLRSRLGVFPVCRLYGPPGLMGHIEGLLRGILWDRIGARAPHFEVAELHGDRLLRWHLRAGQAASEYLGEMPSSAGLLREEPGFSVSGITLDHGTPVLAFAFELPRQVHIRKSRLRASGLSPGPWLMALKAAARVGDRQRVIRLPNGARKAAGLLLDDMGRIAPVIKLVYATDFGDTRSNRALLTQFADQSQAFFCEASFLEVDRGRALRTGHLTARACGEIAAGAAVARLVPFHFSRRYENNPHAVYAEVEAACSRFGGTTRSVAKVD
;
A
#
# COMPACT_ATOMS: atom_id res chain seq x y z
N MET A 1 17.43 -22.91 -2.18
CA MET A 1 18.07 -21.59 -1.98
C MET A 1 18.95 -21.54 -0.73
N SER A 2 18.86 -22.46 0.24
CA SER A 2 19.65 -22.43 1.50
C SER A 2 21.17 -22.55 1.34
N ASN A 3 21.69 -23.25 0.31
CA ASN A 3 23.14 -23.47 0.16
C ASN A 3 23.95 -22.25 -0.33
N ALA A 4 23.35 -21.28 -1.01
CA ALA A 4 24.08 -20.10 -1.49
C ALA A 4 24.33 -19.04 -0.39
N PHE A 5 23.68 -19.16 0.77
CA PHE A 5 23.75 -18.18 1.86
C PHE A 5 24.93 -18.39 2.81
N SER A 6 25.32 -19.65 3.06
CA SER A 6 26.45 -20.00 3.94
C SER A 6 27.80 -19.85 3.24
N GLU A 7 27.85 -19.93 1.91
CA GLU A 7 29.09 -19.80 1.15
C GLU A 7 29.53 -18.33 1.00
N ALA A 8 28.60 -17.39 0.97
CA ALA A 8 28.90 -15.98 0.70
C ALA A 8 29.53 -15.23 1.89
N PHE A 9 29.18 -15.59 3.13
CA PHE A 9 29.73 -14.95 4.33
C PHE A 9 29.99 -15.97 5.45
N PRO A 10 31.25 -16.17 5.87
CA PRO A 10 31.59 -17.12 6.93
C PRO A 10 30.96 -16.76 8.28
N GLY A 11 30.60 -17.79 9.06
CA GLY A 11 30.15 -17.63 10.45
C GLY A 11 31.29 -17.22 11.38
N ILE A 12 30.97 -16.50 12.46
CA ILE A 12 31.89 -16.21 13.57
C ILE A 12 31.20 -16.51 14.90
N THR A 13 31.94 -17.11 15.84
CA THR A 13 31.46 -17.32 17.21
C THR A 13 31.70 -16.09 18.07
N PHE A 14 30.93 -15.94 19.15
CA PHE A 14 31.10 -14.82 20.09
C PHE A 14 32.53 -14.74 20.67
N GLU A 15 33.12 -15.88 21.08
CA GLU A 15 34.50 -15.93 21.58
C GLU A 15 35.54 -15.59 20.50
N ALA A 16 35.32 -16.02 19.25
CA ALA A 16 36.21 -15.65 18.14
C ALA A 16 36.16 -14.14 17.84
N LEU A 17 34.96 -13.54 17.89
CA LEU A 17 34.78 -12.10 17.75
C LEU A 17 35.51 -11.34 18.87
N LEU A 18 35.34 -11.78 20.13
CA LEU A 18 36.03 -11.20 21.28
C LEU A 18 37.55 -11.28 21.14
N LYS A 19 38.08 -12.45 20.78
CA LYS A 19 39.52 -12.65 20.60
C LYS A 19 40.09 -11.70 19.54
N ARG A 20 39.38 -11.55 18.42
CA ARG A 20 39.78 -10.64 17.33
C ARG A 20 39.78 -9.18 17.75
N MET A 21 38.77 -8.77 18.51
CA MET A 21 38.72 -7.41 19.06
C MET A 21 39.83 -7.17 20.09
N ARG A 22 40.22 -8.13 20.92
CA ARG A 22 41.32 -7.88 21.88
C ARG A 22 42.67 -7.60 21.22
N GLY A 23 42.97 -8.25 20.10
CA GLY A 23 44.26 -8.15 19.42
C GLY A 23 44.39 -7.04 18.38
N SER A 24 43.38 -6.19 18.21
CA SER A 24 43.37 -5.12 17.21
C SER A 24 42.59 -3.90 17.71
N ASP A 25 42.82 -2.72 17.12
CA ASP A 25 41.95 -1.55 17.31
C ASP A 25 40.73 -1.57 16.37
N ALA A 26 40.41 -2.73 15.79
CA ALA A 26 39.34 -2.87 14.82
C ALA A 26 38.00 -2.42 15.38
N ARG A 27 37.27 -1.68 14.56
CA ARG A 27 35.92 -1.21 14.81
C ARG A 27 34.91 -2.13 14.15
N VAL A 28 34.00 -2.64 14.96
CA VAL A 28 32.98 -3.61 14.53
C VAL A 28 31.62 -2.96 14.44
N LEU A 29 30.96 -3.11 13.29
CA LEU A 29 29.56 -2.70 13.09
C LEU A 29 28.64 -3.92 13.26
N ILE A 30 27.68 -3.83 14.18
CA ILE A 30 26.64 -4.84 14.37
C ILE A 30 25.40 -4.44 13.57
N VAL A 31 25.00 -5.29 12.62
CA VAL A 31 23.82 -5.08 11.77
C VAL A 31 22.83 -6.23 11.92
N GLY A 32 21.56 -5.98 11.60
CA GLY A 32 20.50 -6.98 11.78
C GLY A 32 19.12 -6.37 12.01
N ALA A 33 18.09 -7.18 11.77
CA ALA A 33 16.70 -6.75 11.83
C ALA A 33 16.30 -6.21 13.22
N SER A 34 15.29 -5.36 13.26
CA SER A 34 14.75 -4.86 14.54
C SER A 34 14.21 -6.03 15.38
N GLY A 35 14.76 -6.21 16.59
CA GLY A 35 14.37 -7.28 17.52
C GLY A 35 15.19 -8.57 17.45
N ILE A 36 16.20 -8.64 16.57
CA ILE A 36 17.06 -9.83 16.41
C ILE A 36 18.11 -9.99 17.53
N GLY A 37 18.14 -9.07 18.51
CA GLY A 37 19.07 -9.13 19.64
C GLY A 37 20.36 -8.32 19.49
N LYS A 38 20.49 -7.44 18.49
CA LYS A 38 21.69 -6.57 18.29
C LYS A 38 22.14 -5.88 19.58
N THR A 39 21.22 -5.16 20.20
CA THR A 39 21.48 -4.37 21.41
C THR A 39 21.94 -5.25 22.58
N THR A 40 21.38 -6.46 22.70
CA THR A 40 21.80 -7.45 23.70
C THR A 40 23.22 -7.95 23.43
N LEU A 41 23.52 -8.30 22.17
CA LEU A 41 24.86 -8.72 21.75
C LEU A 41 25.89 -7.62 22.02
N VAL A 42 25.56 -6.37 21.68
CA VAL A 42 26.41 -5.20 21.92
C VAL A 42 26.71 -5.04 23.41
N GLY A 43 25.70 -5.16 24.28
CA GLY A 43 25.90 -5.12 25.73
C GLY A 43 26.79 -6.25 26.26
N GLN A 44 26.57 -7.48 25.80
CA GLN A 44 27.40 -8.63 26.15
C GLN A 44 28.85 -8.46 25.69
N LEU A 45 29.04 -7.96 24.47
CA LEU A 45 30.35 -7.72 23.87
C LEU A 45 31.13 -6.66 24.66
N CYS A 46 30.52 -5.51 24.95
CA CYS A 46 31.17 -4.44 25.70
C CYS A 46 31.49 -4.84 27.15
N ARG A 47 30.59 -5.58 27.82
CA ARG A 47 30.85 -6.14 29.14
C ARG A 47 32.04 -7.11 29.14
N ALA A 48 32.06 -8.06 28.19
CA ALA A 48 33.11 -9.05 28.09
C ALA A 48 34.48 -8.45 27.73
N LEU A 49 34.51 -7.35 26.98
CA LEU A 49 35.71 -6.56 26.72
C LEU A 49 36.20 -5.85 27.99
N TYR A 50 35.29 -5.23 28.75
CA TYR A 50 35.61 -4.56 30.01
C TYR A 50 36.21 -5.53 31.04
N GLU A 51 35.57 -6.69 31.27
CA GLU A 51 36.03 -7.74 32.19
C GLU A 51 37.44 -8.26 31.84
N ARG A 52 37.87 -8.07 30.59
CA ARG A 52 39.17 -8.49 30.06
C ARG A 52 40.20 -7.35 29.99
N GLY A 53 39.91 -6.22 30.64
CA GLY A 53 40.78 -5.03 30.71
C GLY A 53 40.73 -4.13 29.48
N CYS A 54 39.82 -4.37 28.53
CA CYS A 54 39.70 -3.59 27.30
C CYS A 54 38.64 -2.49 27.45
N VAL A 55 39.10 -1.26 27.63
CA VAL A 55 38.30 -0.04 27.68
C VAL A 55 37.79 0.27 26.26
N ALA A 56 36.54 -0.04 25.96
CA ALA A 56 35.94 0.11 24.63
C ALA A 56 34.73 1.06 24.64
N GLY A 57 34.76 2.09 23.78
CA GLY A 57 33.59 2.92 23.51
C GLY A 57 32.60 2.20 22.59
N CYS A 58 31.30 2.37 22.86
CA CYS A 58 30.21 1.89 22.02
C CYS A 58 29.34 3.05 21.55
N LEU A 59 29.19 3.17 20.23
CA LEU A 59 28.31 4.15 19.60
C LEU A 59 27.03 3.45 19.13
N SER A 60 25.87 3.91 19.58
CA SER A 60 24.57 3.47 19.09
C SER A 60 23.99 4.51 18.14
N ALA A 61 23.79 4.10 16.89
CA ALA A 61 23.11 4.89 15.88
C ALA A 61 21.59 4.64 15.84
N ASP A 62 21.06 3.73 16.67
CA ASP A 62 19.61 3.48 16.79
C ASP A 62 18.92 4.60 17.58
N VAL A 63 18.49 5.63 16.85
CA VAL A 63 17.77 6.78 17.43
C VAL A 63 16.35 6.43 17.93
N GLY A 64 15.79 5.29 17.56
CA GLY A 64 14.38 4.97 17.84
C GLY A 64 14.18 4.21 19.15
N SER A 65 15.07 3.28 19.45
CA SER A 65 15.04 2.47 20.67
C SER A 65 16.45 2.03 21.05
N PRO A 66 17.33 2.97 21.43
CA PRO A 66 18.71 2.65 21.75
C PRO A 66 18.80 1.77 23.00
N GLY A 67 19.85 0.97 23.09
CA GLY A 67 20.12 0.14 24.28
C GLY A 67 20.58 0.90 25.51
N PHE A 68 21.09 2.10 25.30
CA PHE A 68 21.61 3.01 26.32
C PHE A 68 21.51 4.45 25.81
N GLY A 69 21.60 5.41 26.71
CA GLY A 69 21.53 6.82 26.36
C GLY A 69 20.11 7.28 26.02
N VAL A 70 20.02 8.21 25.08
CA VAL A 70 18.83 9.04 24.84
C VAL A 70 18.20 8.70 23.49
N PRO A 71 16.90 8.38 23.44
CA PRO A 71 16.18 8.26 22.18
C PRO A 71 16.16 9.60 21.43
N GLY A 72 16.18 9.53 20.10
CA GLY A 72 16.28 10.70 19.23
C GLY A 72 17.69 11.25 19.10
N ALA A 73 18.70 10.55 19.61
CA ALA A 73 20.11 10.91 19.50
C ALA A 73 20.95 9.72 19.04
N VAL A 74 22.11 10.02 18.44
CA VAL A 74 23.23 9.07 18.36
C VAL A 74 23.95 9.14 19.70
N ASN A 75 24.17 7.99 20.33
CA ASN A 75 24.68 7.91 21.69
C ASN A 75 26.06 7.26 21.72
N LEU A 76 26.97 7.79 22.51
CA LEU A 76 28.23 7.12 22.85
C LEU A 76 28.25 6.81 24.34
N ALA A 77 28.47 5.55 24.65
CA ALA A 77 28.64 5.11 26.03
C ALA A 77 29.83 4.17 26.16
N GLN A 78 30.15 3.90 27.41
CA GLN A 78 31.14 2.92 27.82
C GLN A 78 30.57 2.06 28.92
N TRP A 79 30.95 0.78 28.93
CA TRP A 79 30.60 -0.11 30.04
C TRP A 79 31.48 0.20 31.26
N GLY A 80 30.85 0.48 32.41
CA GLY A 80 31.50 0.90 33.65
C GLY A 80 31.59 -0.19 34.73
N GLY A 81 31.37 -1.46 34.39
CA GLY A 81 31.34 -2.55 35.36
C GLY A 81 29.98 -2.66 36.04
N ASP A 82 29.95 -2.58 37.37
CA ASP A 82 28.74 -2.76 38.18
C ASP A 82 27.73 -1.61 38.01
N GLU A 83 28.19 -0.42 37.59
CA GLU A 83 27.34 0.73 37.28
C GLU A 83 26.64 0.64 35.91
N GLY A 84 26.97 -0.38 35.10
CA GLY A 84 26.39 -0.59 33.77
C GLY A 84 26.88 0.42 32.73
N TRP A 85 25.97 0.92 31.88
CA TRP A 85 26.31 1.86 30.81
C TRP A 85 26.52 3.28 31.34
N ARG A 86 27.72 3.84 31.12
CA ARG A 86 28.03 5.26 31.34
C ARG A 86 27.99 6.01 30.02
N LEU A 87 27.00 6.90 29.86
CA LEU A 87 26.89 7.80 28.71
C LEU A 87 28.06 8.79 28.73
N LEU A 88 28.84 8.84 27.65
CA LEU A 88 30.00 9.71 27.50
C LEU A 88 29.67 10.99 26.74
N ASP A 89 28.95 10.85 25.63
CA ASP A 89 28.59 11.96 24.73
C ASP A 89 27.39 11.56 23.85
N LEU A 90 26.77 12.53 23.21
CA LEU A 90 25.63 12.32 22.30
C LEU A 90 25.59 13.35 21.17
N GLU A 91 24.83 13.05 20.13
CA GLU A 91 24.47 14.01 19.08
C GLU A 91 22.98 13.94 18.78
N ALA A 92 22.28 15.08 18.89
CA ALA A 92 20.86 15.17 18.68
C ALA A 92 20.52 14.96 17.20
N VAL A 93 19.60 14.02 16.97
CA VAL A 93 18.90 13.87 15.68
C VAL A 93 17.48 14.39 15.79
N CYS A 94 16.88 14.41 16.99
CA CYS A 94 15.50 14.82 17.27
C CYS A 94 14.45 14.05 16.44
N SER A 95 14.77 12.82 16.03
CA SER A 95 13.89 11.92 15.29
C SER A 95 14.04 10.50 15.83
N LEU A 96 12.92 9.79 15.93
CA LEU A 96 12.89 8.37 16.30
C LEU A 96 12.94 7.44 15.08
N ASP A 97 13.01 8.00 13.87
CA ASP A 97 13.03 7.29 12.61
C ASP A 97 14.38 7.50 11.89
N ALA A 98 15.21 6.46 11.94
CA ALA A 98 16.51 6.41 11.27
C ALA A 98 16.41 6.43 9.73
N ALA A 99 15.27 6.01 9.15
CA ALA A 99 15.08 6.01 7.70
C ALA A 99 14.78 7.42 7.16
N ARG A 100 14.14 8.28 7.97
CA ARG A 100 13.70 9.61 7.55
C ARG A 100 14.81 10.64 7.49
N PHE A 101 15.75 10.61 8.45
CA PHE A 101 16.83 11.59 8.57
C PHE A 101 18.23 10.93 8.50
N ARG A 102 18.50 10.21 7.41
CA ARG A 102 19.74 9.43 7.20
C ARG A 102 21.00 10.28 7.24
N LEU A 103 21.05 11.33 6.42
CA LEU A 103 22.21 12.22 6.38
C LEU A 103 22.49 12.84 7.77
N PRO A 104 21.50 13.44 8.48
CA PRO A 104 21.72 13.90 9.84
C PRO A 104 22.21 12.84 10.83
N LEU A 105 21.68 11.61 10.75
CA LEU A 105 22.14 10.50 11.59
C LEU A 105 23.61 10.16 11.30
N ILE A 106 24.01 10.08 10.03
CA ILE A 106 25.42 9.85 9.66
C ILE A 106 26.31 11.01 10.10
N THR A 107 25.87 12.26 9.91
CA THR A 107 26.62 13.44 10.36
C THR A 107 26.81 13.43 11.89
N ALA A 108 25.77 13.08 12.64
CA ALA A 108 25.83 12.91 14.09
C ALA A 108 26.86 11.83 14.47
N THR A 109 26.82 10.66 13.83
CA THR A 109 27.80 9.59 14.03
C THR A 109 29.24 10.05 13.77
N VAL A 110 29.49 10.73 12.64
CA VAL A 110 30.84 11.20 12.28
C VAL A 110 31.36 12.24 13.26
N ARG A 111 30.53 13.21 13.65
CA ARG A 111 30.91 14.23 14.65
C ARG A 111 31.26 13.60 15.98
N LEU A 112 30.43 12.67 16.43
CA LEU A 112 30.66 11.97 17.69
C LEU A 112 31.98 11.18 17.60
N LEU A 113 32.23 10.42 16.53
CA LEU A 113 33.51 9.72 16.35
C LEU A 113 34.72 10.66 16.32
N ALA A 114 34.60 11.83 15.70
CA ALA A 114 35.70 12.78 15.56
C ALA A 114 36.10 13.48 16.88
N ARG A 115 35.16 13.66 17.82
CA ARG A 115 35.42 14.35 19.10
C ARG A 115 36.06 13.46 20.16
N GLN A 116 36.11 12.15 19.94
CA GLN A 116 36.39 11.19 20.98
C GLN A 116 37.86 10.82 21.01
N LYS A 117 38.47 10.98 22.18
CA LYS A 117 39.88 10.64 22.42
C LYS A 117 40.08 9.14 22.65
N ALA A 118 39.06 8.45 23.18
CA ALA A 118 39.10 7.01 23.44
C ALA A 118 38.61 6.22 22.21
N PRO A 119 39.17 5.03 21.94
CA PRO A 119 38.79 4.23 20.79
C PRO A 119 37.33 3.75 20.90
N VAL A 120 36.50 4.16 19.94
CA VAL A 120 35.16 3.61 19.73
C VAL A 120 35.28 2.34 18.90
N ARG A 121 34.92 1.20 19.51
CA ARG A 121 35.20 -0.13 18.98
C ARG A 121 33.96 -0.87 18.50
N VAL A 122 32.79 -0.48 18.99
CA VAL A 122 31.51 -1.12 18.64
C VAL A 122 30.53 -0.07 18.15
N LEU A 123 30.00 -0.28 16.94
CA LEU A 123 28.91 0.51 16.38
C LEU A 123 27.65 -0.36 16.31
N ASP A 124 26.57 0.06 16.97
CA ASP A 124 25.24 -0.56 16.87
C ASP A 124 24.42 0.16 15.81
N ALA A 125 24.09 -0.54 14.72
CA ALA A 125 23.30 0.02 13.64
C ALA A 125 21.80 0.04 13.97
N PRO A 126 21.00 0.92 13.36
CA PRO A 126 19.55 0.86 13.46
C PRO A 126 18.99 -0.48 12.97
N GLY A 127 17.84 -0.90 13.50
CA GLY A 127 17.14 -2.12 13.06
C GLY A 127 16.49 -2.05 11.67
N LEU A 128 17.12 -1.37 10.71
CA LEU A 128 16.63 -1.07 9.37
C LEU A 128 17.38 -1.93 8.34
N MET A 129 16.74 -2.99 7.85
CA MET A 129 17.37 -3.99 6.94
C MET A 129 16.64 -4.15 5.59
N ARG A 130 15.76 -3.21 5.21
CA ARG A 130 15.00 -3.27 3.95
C ARG A 130 14.83 -1.91 3.29
N GLY A 131 14.85 -1.91 1.96
CA GLY A 131 14.59 -0.74 1.12
C GLY A 131 15.79 0.21 1.00
N VAL A 132 15.62 1.25 0.18
CA VAL A 132 16.66 2.26 -0.10
C VAL A 132 17.27 2.86 1.17
N PRO A 133 16.48 3.23 2.21
CA PRO A 133 17.05 3.77 3.43
C PRO A 133 18.02 2.83 4.16
N ALA A 134 17.80 1.51 4.07
CA ALA A 134 18.64 0.52 4.72
C ALA A 134 19.98 0.35 3.97
N ALA A 135 19.93 0.29 2.63
CA ALA A 135 21.10 0.17 1.78
C ALA A 135 22.04 1.37 1.95
N GLU A 136 21.50 2.59 1.82
CA GLU A 136 22.30 3.82 1.97
C GLU A 136 22.92 3.96 3.36
N LEU A 137 22.17 3.59 4.41
CA LEU A 137 22.65 3.74 5.78
C LEU A 137 23.73 2.72 6.12
N LEU A 138 23.59 1.47 5.65
CA LEU A 138 24.61 0.43 5.81
C LEU A 138 25.94 0.90 5.19
N GLU A 139 25.91 1.30 3.92
CA GLU A 139 27.10 1.74 3.20
C GLU A 139 27.73 2.96 3.88
N ALA A 140 26.93 3.96 4.25
CA ALA A 140 27.41 5.18 4.89
C ALA A 140 28.00 4.92 6.28
N LEU A 141 27.40 4.05 7.10
CA LEU A 141 27.93 3.69 8.42
C LEU A 141 29.26 2.94 8.30
N VAL A 142 29.41 2.07 7.29
CA VAL A 142 30.68 1.36 7.05
C VAL A 142 31.77 2.34 6.66
N GLN A 143 31.53 3.14 5.62
CA GLN A 143 32.55 4.05 5.06
C GLN A 143 32.89 5.20 6.00
N ARG A 144 31.87 5.86 6.60
CA ARG A 144 32.06 7.05 7.44
C ARG A 144 32.27 6.70 8.90
N GLY A 145 31.82 5.52 9.32
CA GLY A 145 32.09 4.98 10.64
C GLY A 145 33.48 4.38 10.77
N GLY A 146 34.28 4.27 9.70
CA GLY A 146 35.62 3.67 9.75
C GLY A 146 35.58 2.24 10.28
N VAL A 147 34.65 1.45 9.74
CA VAL A 147 34.37 0.08 10.18
C VAL A 147 35.35 -0.88 9.50
N ASP A 148 35.93 -1.81 10.25
CA ASP A 148 36.84 -2.83 9.72
C ASP A 148 36.16 -4.20 9.55
N LEU A 149 35.12 -4.44 10.33
CA LEU A 149 34.38 -5.71 10.35
C LEU A 149 32.88 -5.44 10.53
N VAL A 150 32.06 -6.03 9.66
CA VAL A 150 30.61 -6.07 9.83
C VAL A 150 30.21 -7.44 10.35
N VAL A 151 29.50 -7.46 11.47
CA VAL A 151 28.88 -8.66 12.01
C VAL A 151 27.37 -8.56 11.79
N ALA A 152 26.87 -9.40 10.89
CA ALA A 152 25.45 -9.48 10.59
C ALA A 152 24.78 -10.56 11.43
N LEU A 153 23.84 -10.14 12.28
CA LEU A 153 23.00 -11.07 13.02
C LEU A 153 21.97 -11.69 12.08
N VAL A 154 21.95 -13.03 12.05
CA VAL A 154 21.05 -13.82 11.20
C VAL A 154 20.09 -14.63 12.05
N ASP A 155 18.85 -14.73 11.57
CA ASP A 155 17.84 -15.62 12.10
C ASP A 155 17.74 -16.79 11.13
N GLY A 156 18.02 -18.00 11.61
CA GLY A 156 18.19 -19.21 10.79
C GLY A 156 17.00 -19.53 9.89
N GLU A 157 15.79 -19.06 10.24
CA GLU A 157 14.58 -19.22 9.41
C GLU A 157 14.37 -18.08 8.41
N ALA A 158 14.78 -16.85 8.73
CA ALA A 158 14.47 -15.65 7.94
C ALA A 158 15.56 -15.27 6.92
N GLY A 159 16.78 -15.79 7.10
CA GLY A 159 17.93 -15.53 6.24
C GLY A 159 18.51 -14.11 6.36
N LEU A 160 19.65 -13.89 5.70
CA LEU A 160 20.34 -12.61 5.69
C LEU A 160 19.66 -11.63 4.72
N LEU A 161 19.41 -10.40 5.18
CA LEU A 161 18.88 -9.30 4.35
C LEU A 161 20.04 -8.39 3.89
N LEU A 162 19.81 -7.61 2.83
CA LEU A 162 20.82 -6.74 2.20
C LEU A 162 22.05 -7.52 1.69
N VAL A 163 21.87 -8.75 1.20
CA VAL A 163 22.97 -9.62 0.73
C VAL A 163 23.81 -8.93 -0.34
N ARG A 164 23.19 -8.25 -1.30
CA ARG A 164 23.91 -7.58 -2.39
C ARG A 164 24.77 -6.42 -1.88
N GLU A 165 24.19 -5.60 -1.00
CA GLU A 165 24.85 -4.47 -0.39
C GLU A 165 26.00 -4.95 0.52
N LEU A 166 25.77 -5.97 1.34
CA LEU A 166 26.80 -6.59 2.19
C LEU A 166 27.94 -7.19 1.36
N SER A 167 27.64 -7.83 0.23
CA SER A 167 28.65 -8.38 -0.68
C SER A 167 29.45 -7.30 -1.40
N ALA A 168 28.90 -6.09 -1.55
CA ALA A 168 29.57 -4.96 -2.19
C ALA A 168 30.46 -4.14 -1.23
N LEU A 169 30.42 -4.43 0.08
CA LEU A 169 31.24 -3.72 1.05
C LEU A 169 32.72 -4.06 0.86
N SER A 170 33.58 -3.05 1.03
CA SER A 170 35.04 -3.20 0.98
C SER A 170 35.64 -3.79 2.26
N VAL A 171 34.81 -4.21 3.21
CA VAL A 171 35.20 -4.67 4.54
C VAL A 171 34.73 -6.09 4.76
N GLU A 172 35.39 -6.79 5.67
CA GLU A 172 35.01 -8.17 5.97
C GLU A 172 33.61 -8.23 6.59
N VAL A 173 32.80 -9.17 6.10
CA VAL A 173 31.47 -9.46 6.66
C VAL A 173 31.47 -10.87 7.25
N ARG A 174 30.95 -11.00 8.47
CA ARG A 174 30.76 -12.27 9.19
C ARG A 174 29.32 -12.40 9.68
N GLN A 175 28.83 -13.63 9.70
CA GLN A 175 27.50 -13.93 10.24
C GLN A 175 27.61 -14.42 11.68
N LEU A 176 26.67 -14.03 12.53
CA LEU A 176 26.53 -14.56 13.88
C LEU A 176 25.05 -14.92 14.11
N ASP A 177 24.80 -16.12 14.62
CA ASP A 177 23.44 -16.60 14.85
C ASP A 177 22.76 -15.81 15.98
N ALA A 178 21.52 -15.39 15.72
CA ALA A 178 20.71 -14.74 16.73
C ALA A 178 20.39 -15.70 17.89
N GLY A 179 20.43 -15.20 19.12
CA GLY A 179 20.08 -16.02 20.29
C GLY A 179 18.61 -16.45 20.27
N GLN A 180 18.33 -17.69 20.68
CA GLN A 180 16.98 -18.31 20.63
C GLN A 180 15.88 -17.55 21.41
N ARG A 181 16.23 -16.62 22.30
CA ARG A 181 15.30 -15.79 23.08
C ARG A 181 15.04 -14.41 22.46
N ALA A 182 15.70 -14.08 21.34
CA ALA A 182 15.51 -12.82 20.65
C ALA A 182 14.12 -12.78 20.01
N HIS A 183 13.34 -11.76 20.32
CA HIS A 183 12.01 -11.58 19.77
C HIS A 183 11.75 -10.10 19.52
N ARG A 184 10.93 -9.82 18.50
CA ARG A 184 10.58 -8.45 18.14
C ARG A 184 9.67 -7.83 19.21
N PRO A 185 10.10 -6.78 19.93
CA PRO A 185 9.24 -6.15 20.93
C PRO A 185 8.01 -5.53 20.27
N ARG A 186 6.83 -5.67 20.90
CA ARG A 186 5.59 -5.01 20.45
C ARG A 186 5.79 -3.49 20.37
N GLN A 187 5.09 -2.82 19.46
CA GLN A 187 5.24 -1.38 19.22
C GLN A 187 5.04 -0.54 20.50
N LEU A 188 4.04 -0.91 21.33
CA LEU A 188 3.79 -0.26 22.61
C LEU A 188 4.94 -0.44 23.59
N ALA A 189 5.50 -1.66 23.70
CA ALA A 189 6.64 -1.92 24.58
C ALA A 189 7.88 -1.07 24.21
N ARG A 190 8.13 -0.86 22.90
CA ARG A 190 9.19 0.05 22.44
C ARG A 190 8.91 1.51 22.81
N ALA A 191 7.66 1.93 22.65
CA ALA A 191 7.24 3.28 23.03
C ALA A 191 7.38 3.50 24.54
N ILE A 192 7.01 2.53 25.36
CA ILE A 192 7.21 2.56 26.82
C ILE A 192 8.70 2.67 27.16
N ASN A 193 9.54 1.77 26.66
CA ASN A 193 10.97 1.74 26.98
C ASN A 193 11.69 3.05 26.59
N ARG A 194 11.49 3.53 25.36
CA ARG A 194 12.11 4.80 24.95
C ARG A 194 11.56 6.00 25.75
N THR A 195 10.29 5.98 26.14
CA THR A 195 9.73 7.02 27.00
C THR A 195 10.37 6.99 28.39
N GLN A 196 10.65 5.81 28.94
CA GLN A 196 11.37 5.66 30.20
C GLN A 196 12.80 6.21 30.11
N LEU A 197 13.55 5.88 29.03
CA LEU A 197 14.89 6.44 28.80
C LEU A 197 14.87 7.97 28.70
N TRP A 198 13.88 8.52 27.99
CA TRP A 198 13.71 9.96 27.85
C TRP A 198 13.36 10.65 29.19
N ASN A 199 12.45 10.06 29.95
CA ASN A 199 12.10 10.57 31.28
C ASN A 199 13.28 10.49 32.26
N ALA A 200 14.05 9.40 32.23
CA ALA A 200 15.25 9.24 33.04
C ALA A 200 16.32 10.30 32.70
N TYR A 201 16.51 10.58 31.42
CA TYR A 201 17.40 11.66 30.97
C TYR A 201 16.94 13.03 31.50
N LEU A 202 15.64 13.31 31.48
CA LEU A 202 15.06 14.57 31.95
C LEU A 202 14.83 14.65 33.47
N ALA A 203 15.16 13.61 34.24
CA ALA A 203 14.81 13.54 35.67
C ALA A 203 15.35 14.73 36.49
N ASN A 204 16.53 15.24 36.15
CA ASN A 204 17.18 16.37 36.81
C ASN A 204 17.17 17.65 35.95
N ALA A 205 16.26 17.75 34.99
CA ALA A 205 16.19 18.89 34.10
C ALA A 205 15.39 20.05 34.73
N LEU A 206 15.86 21.27 34.49
CA LEU A 206 15.27 22.51 34.98
C LEU A 206 14.45 23.16 33.87
N GLU A 207 13.41 23.92 34.25
CA GLU A 207 12.73 24.79 33.30
C GLU A 207 13.60 26.00 32.96
N CYS A 208 13.76 26.26 31.68
CA CYS A 208 14.36 27.48 31.20
C CYS A 208 13.58 28.01 30.00
N ALA A 209 13.91 29.23 29.59
CA ALA A 209 13.24 29.88 28.48
C ALA A 209 14.27 30.43 27.49
N ILE A 210 14.01 30.21 26.21
CA ILE A 210 14.88 30.61 25.10
C ILE A 210 14.08 31.49 24.15
N ASP A 211 14.66 32.61 23.75
CA ASP A 211 14.08 33.53 22.78
C ASP A 211 14.48 33.12 21.35
N LEU A 212 13.49 32.88 20.49
CA LEU A 212 13.67 32.49 19.10
C LEU A 212 13.92 33.68 18.15
N GLU A 213 13.86 34.93 18.60
CA GLU A 213 14.17 36.08 17.75
C GLU A 213 15.66 36.15 17.38
N ARG A 214 16.52 35.74 18.30
CA ARG A 214 17.98 35.88 18.18
C ARG A 214 18.70 34.55 18.02
N LEU A 215 17.94 33.45 17.91
CA LEU A 215 18.48 32.11 17.93
C LEU A 215 18.05 31.32 16.68
N PRO A 216 18.99 30.86 15.84
CA PRO A 216 18.68 30.02 14.68
C PRO A 216 17.98 28.72 15.09
N VAL A 217 16.82 28.48 14.46
CA VAL A 217 16.10 27.20 14.57
C VAL A 217 16.32 26.40 13.28
N VAL A 218 16.92 25.22 13.41
CA VAL A 218 17.30 24.35 12.30
C VAL A 218 16.54 23.03 12.33
N GLY A 219 16.55 22.29 11.22
CA GLY A 219 15.85 21.02 11.07
C GLY A 219 14.51 21.18 10.34
N THR A 220 13.44 20.64 10.93
CA THR A 220 12.07 20.73 10.42
C THR A 220 11.13 21.21 11.53
N PRO A 221 11.31 22.44 12.05
CA PRO A 221 10.43 22.99 13.07
C PRO A 221 9.00 23.17 12.52
N PRO A 222 7.97 23.00 13.36
CA PRO A 222 6.61 23.43 13.01
C PRO A 222 6.53 24.97 12.87
N PRO A 223 5.48 25.53 12.24
CA PRO A 223 5.30 26.98 12.17
C PRO A 223 5.15 27.61 13.56
N ILE A 224 5.73 28.78 13.77
CA ILE A 224 5.69 29.52 15.05
C ILE A 224 4.24 29.92 15.39
N GLU A 225 3.41 30.12 14.36
CA GLU A 225 2.01 30.51 14.46
C GLU A 225 1.10 29.38 15.00
N VAL A 226 1.65 28.17 15.19
CA VAL A 226 0.90 27.03 15.74
C VAL A 226 1.56 26.53 17.04
N PRO A 227 1.43 27.25 18.17
CA PRO A 227 2.08 26.90 19.44
C PRO A 227 1.84 25.46 19.90
N ALA A 228 0.62 24.94 19.71
CA ALA A 228 0.27 23.56 20.07
C ALA A 228 1.14 22.52 19.34
N ALA A 229 1.64 22.82 18.14
CA ALA A 229 2.49 21.91 17.39
C ALA A 229 3.91 21.80 17.96
N TRP A 230 4.34 22.73 18.81
CA TRP A 230 5.66 22.73 19.47
C TRP A 230 5.66 21.97 20.78
N HIS A 231 4.51 21.88 21.46
CA HIS A 231 4.38 21.20 22.75
C HIS A 231 4.89 19.75 22.70
N GLY A 232 5.65 19.35 23.73
CA GLY A 232 6.16 17.99 23.90
C GLY A 232 7.26 17.60 22.91
N ARG A 233 7.72 18.49 22.02
CA ARG A 233 8.79 18.15 21.06
C ARG A 233 10.14 18.06 21.75
N GLN A 234 10.91 17.08 21.32
CA GLN A 234 12.33 17.01 21.63
C GLN A 234 13.09 18.03 20.79
N VAL A 235 14.00 18.74 21.43
CA VAL A 235 14.90 19.71 20.78
C VAL A 235 16.34 19.47 21.17
N GLY A 236 17.25 19.66 20.21
CA GLY A 236 18.68 19.66 20.44
C GLY A 236 19.16 21.08 20.67
N LEU A 237 19.81 21.34 21.79
CA LEU A 237 20.46 22.61 22.09
C LEU A 237 21.91 22.50 21.65
N GLY A 238 22.28 23.21 20.59
CA GLY A 238 23.60 23.12 20.01
C GLY A 238 24.47 24.32 20.33
N ASP A 239 25.77 24.06 20.46
CA ASP A 239 26.84 25.05 20.44
C ASP A 239 27.69 24.77 19.17
N GLY A 240 28.51 25.71 18.67
CA GLY A 240 29.14 25.65 17.34
C GLY A 240 29.70 24.28 16.88
N ASP A 241 30.19 23.46 17.82
CA ASP A 241 30.82 22.15 17.58
C ASP A 241 29.92 20.92 17.77
N GLY A 242 28.61 21.10 18.04
CA GLY A 242 27.61 20.03 18.07
C GLY A 242 26.55 20.16 19.16
N THR A 243 26.00 19.04 19.62
CA THR A 243 24.90 19.01 20.58
C THR A 243 25.41 19.14 22.02
N ARG A 244 24.97 20.18 22.74
CA ARG A 244 25.26 20.36 24.16
C ARG A 244 24.28 19.58 25.04
N ASP A 245 22.99 19.66 24.72
CA ASP A 245 21.93 19.07 25.54
C ASP A 245 20.71 18.73 24.68
N LEU A 246 19.87 17.81 25.15
CA LEU A 246 18.52 17.64 24.62
C LEU A 246 17.50 18.15 25.63
N ALA A 247 16.44 18.76 25.12
CA ALA A 247 15.38 19.31 25.95
C ALA A 247 14.00 18.92 25.43
N GLU A 248 12.99 19.04 26.28
CA GLU A 248 11.57 18.91 25.91
C GLU A 248 10.89 20.27 25.94
N ILE A 249 10.18 20.63 24.87
CA ILE A 249 9.40 21.87 24.83
C ILE A 249 8.16 21.71 25.71
N ILE A 250 8.00 22.61 26.66
CA ILE A 250 6.81 22.74 27.51
C ILE A 250 5.76 23.59 26.77
N ALA A 251 6.16 24.75 26.26
CA ALA A 251 5.25 25.65 25.56
C ALA A 251 6.02 26.61 24.63
N LEU A 252 5.32 27.12 23.61
CA LEU A 252 5.74 28.29 22.84
C LEU A 252 4.79 29.45 23.17
N GLU A 253 5.32 30.51 23.78
CA GLU A 253 4.59 31.71 24.16
C GLU A 253 5.12 32.89 23.33
N GLY A 254 4.39 33.27 22.28
CA GLY A 254 4.89 34.20 21.28
C GLY A 254 6.10 33.61 20.54
N ARG A 255 7.28 34.19 20.73
CA ARG A 255 8.56 33.68 20.21
C ARG A 255 9.47 33.09 21.29
N ARG A 256 8.97 32.92 22.51
CA ARG A 256 9.71 32.37 23.64
C ARG A 256 9.39 30.90 23.84
N LEU A 257 10.38 30.02 23.69
CA LEU A 257 10.25 28.61 24.01
C LEU A 257 10.53 28.40 25.48
N ARG A 258 9.55 27.87 26.21
CA ARG A 258 9.75 27.28 27.53
C ARG A 258 10.06 25.80 27.35
N LEU A 259 11.14 25.35 27.97
CA LEU A 259 11.64 24.00 27.80
C LEU A 259 12.27 23.46 29.08
N ARG A 260 12.33 22.13 29.17
CA ARG A 260 12.96 21.39 30.25
C ARG A 260 14.31 20.86 29.76
N ALA A 261 15.42 21.40 30.28
CA ALA A 261 16.79 21.07 29.88
C ALA A 261 17.68 20.80 31.10
N ARG A 262 18.71 19.97 30.95
CA ARG A 262 19.67 19.65 32.03
C ARG A 262 20.72 20.76 32.21
N SER A 263 21.08 21.45 31.12
CA SER A 263 22.08 22.52 31.11
C SER A 263 21.45 23.87 30.76
N ALA A 264 21.06 24.61 31.80
CA ALA A 264 20.39 25.92 31.68
C ALA A 264 21.34 27.12 31.78
N SER A 265 22.63 26.92 32.08
CA SER A 265 23.54 28.01 32.47
C SER A 265 24.12 28.82 31.30
N ARG A 266 24.10 28.29 30.06
CA ARG A 266 24.62 28.98 28.87
C ARG A 266 23.57 29.00 27.74
N ALA A 267 23.39 30.14 27.08
CA ALA A 267 22.52 30.21 25.90
C ALA A 267 23.13 29.38 24.74
N PRO A 268 22.34 28.50 24.09
CA PRO A 268 22.83 27.75 22.93
C PRO A 268 23.08 28.67 21.73
N SER A 269 23.86 28.23 20.75
CA SER A 269 24.05 28.95 19.48
C SER A 269 22.96 28.66 18.44
N HIS A 270 22.26 27.52 18.56
CA HIS A 270 21.13 27.15 17.72
C HIS A 270 20.23 26.10 18.41
N VAL A 271 19.01 25.94 17.90
CA VAL A 271 18.08 24.87 18.31
C VAL A 271 17.76 23.97 17.13
N LEU A 272 17.97 22.67 17.29
CA LEU A 272 17.51 21.66 16.35
C LEU A 272 16.11 21.18 16.76
N VAL A 273 15.15 21.27 15.84
CA VAL A 273 13.78 20.75 16.05
C VAL A 273 13.40 19.84 14.89
N ARG A 274 12.90 18.64 15.19
CA ARG A 274 12.35 17.72 14.19
C ARG A 274 11.08 17.04 14.70
N ASP A 275 10.93 15.74 14.50
CA ASP A 275 9.66 15.03 14.63
C ASP A 275 9.60 14.10 15.86
N ALA A 276 10.60 14.01 16.72
CA ALA A 276 10.42 13.36 18.02
C ALA A 276 9.54 14.23 18.94
N VAL A 277 8.41 13.68 19.42
CA VAL A 277 7.42 14.40 20.22
C VAL A 277 6.75 13.49 21.24
N ARG A 278 6.42 14.02 22.42
CA ARG A 278 5.53 13.37 23.38
C ARG A 278 4.08 13.55 22.93
N ASN A 279 3.33 12.46 22.80
CA ASN A 279 1.89 12.53 22.51
C ASN A 279 1.05 12.70 23.79
N ASP A 280 -0.25 12.88 23.61
CA ASP A 280 -1.22 13.08 24.70
C ASP A 280 -1.29 11.90 25.68
N ASN A 281 -0.93 10.69 25.22
CA ASN A 281 -0.82 9.50 26.08
C ASN A 281 0.51 9.45 26.86
N GLY A 282 1.32 10.50 26.80
CA GLY A 282 2.60 10.61 27.49
C GLY A 282 3.76 9.85 26.83
N TYR A 283 3.53 9.19 25.69
CA TYR A 283 4.56 8.41 25.01
C TYR A 283 5.37 9.27 24.04
N LEU A 284 6.69 9.11 24.06
CA LEU A 284 7.57 9.65 23.02
C LEU A 284 7.28 8.92 21.70
N VAL A 285 6.98 9.63 20.62
CA VAL A 285 6.59 9.12 19.30
C VAL A 285 7.13 10.00 18.17
N THR A 286 6.98 9.54 16.93
CA THR A 286 7.24 10.36 15.74
C THR A 286 6.00 11.19 15.41
N ALA A 287 6.15 12.51 15.41
CA ALA A 287 5.14 13.48 15.03
C ALA A 287 4.74 13.26 13.57
N ARG A 288 3.43 13.40 13.31
CA ARG A 288 2.96 13.50 11.93
C ARG A 288 3.62 14.73 11.29
N PRO A 289 4.09 14.63 10.03
CA PRO A 289 4.65 15.78 9.33
C PRO A 289 3.66 16.94 9.39
N PHE A 290 4.13 18.11 9.84
CA PHE A 290 3.35 19.32 9.70
C PHE A 290 3.33 19.64 8.21
N VAL A 291 2.25 19.25 7.53
CA VAL A 291 1.96 19.79 6.21
C VAL A 291 1.62 21.23 6.50
N ARG A 292 2.59 22.15 6.27
CA ARG A 292 2.22 23.53 5.97
C ARG A 292 1.14 23.37 4.91
N ALA A 293 -0.10 23.72 5.25
CA ALA A 293 -1.02 24.09 4.20
C ALA A 293 -0.18 25.02 3.35
N ALA A 294 0.12 24.62 2.11
CA ALA A 294 0.68 25.55 1.14
C ALA A 294 -0.10 26.84 1.32
N SER A 295 0.55 27.99 1.22
CA SER A 295 -0.17 29.26 1.05
C SER A 295 -1.19 29.05 -0.06
N GLN A 296 -2.39 28.65 0.36
CA GLN A 296 -3.56 28.44 -0.44
C GLN A 296 -4.25 29.74 -0.14
N VAL A 297 -4.10 30.69 -1.06
CA VAL A 297 -5.31 31.35 -1.51
C VAL A 297 -6.26 30.18 -1.80
N ARG A 298 -7.11 29.86 -0.82
CA ARG A 298 -8.19 28.92 -1.06
C ARG A 298 -9.08 29.68 -2.02
N PRO A 299 -9.26 29.24 -3.28
CA PRO A 299 -10.46 29.61 -4.00
C PRO A 299 -11.64 29.50 -3.05
N PRO A 300 -12.62 30.42 -3.13
CA PRO A 300 -13.88 30.29 -2.41
C PRO A 300 -14.36 28.83 -2.45
N PRO A 301 -15.00 28.29 -1.40
CA PRO A 301 -15.38 26.87 -1.31
C PRO A 301 -16.10 26.32 -2.57
N ASP A 302 -16.77 27.20 -3.29
CA ASP A 302 -17.47 27.09 -4.56
C ASP A 302 -16.58 26.93 -5.81
N VAL A 303 -15.26 27.16 -5.71
CA VAL A 303 -14.27 27.05 -6.81
C VAL A 303 -13.16 26.05 -6.49
N MET A 304 -13.22 25.39 -5.33
CA MET A 304 -12.45 24.17 -5.08
C MET A 304 -13.04 23.06 -5.96
N PRO A 305 -12.22 22.17 -6.56
CA PRO A 305 -12.76 20.91 -7.07
C PRO A 305 -13.56 20.30 -5.93
N PHE A 306 -14.78 19.83 -6.21
CA PHE A 306 -15.64 19.19 -5.22
C PHE A 306 -14.93 17.93 -4.70
N VAL A 307 -13.98 18.10 -3.78
CA VAL A 307 -13.55 17.04 -2.89
C VAL A 307 -14.74 16.93 -1.97
N ALA A 308 -15.74 16.13 -2.38
CA ALA A 308 -16.74 15.61 -1.49
C ALA A 308 -15.96 15.17 -0.26
N THR A 309 -16.06 15.96 0.81
CA THR A 309 -15.42 15.66 2.07
C THR A 309 -15.93 14.28 2.40
N ALA A 310 -15.05 13.28 2.33
CA ALA A 310 -15.35 11.93 2.75
C ALA A 310 -15.71 11.98 4.24
N ARG A 311 -16.97 12.27 4.52
CA ARG A 311 -17.55 12.26 5.86
C ARG A 311 -17.69 10.80 6.24
N GLY A 312 -16.63 10.20 6.78
CA GLY A 312 -16.62 9.00 7.64
C GLY A 312 -17.15 7.67 7.10
N ALA A 313 -18.10 7.65 6.15
CA ALA A 313 -18.78 6.48 5.58
C ALA A 313 -18.42 6.23 4.11
N ASP A 314 -17.67 7.16 3.49
CA ASP A 314 -17.47 7.26 2.05
C ASP A 314 -16.16 6.60 1.56
N ALA A 315 -15.75 5.52 2.21
CA ALA A 315 -14.60 4.75 1.77
C ALA A 315 -14.98 3.97 0.50
N ALA A 316 -14.28 4.24 -0.61
CA ALA A 316 -14.38 3.48 -1.85
C ALA A 316 -14.49 1.97 -1.55
N ALA A 317 -15.61 1.35 -1.92
CA ALA A 317 -15.82 -0.07 -1.66
C ALA A 317 -14.84 -0.87 -2.53
N VAL A 318 -13.89 -1.55 -1.88
CA VAL A 318 -12.92 -2.42 -2.56
C VAL A 318 -13.28 -3.88 -2.33
N VAL A 319 -13.46 -4.62 -3.42
CA VAL A 319 -13.68 -6.07 -3.41
C VAL A 319 -12.55 -6.76 -4.15
N ARG A 320 -11.99 -7.81 -3.54
CA ARG A 320 -11.06 -8.70 -4.21
C ARG A 320 -11.83 -9.79 -4.94
N VAL A 321 -11.59 -9.92 -6.25
CA VAL A 321 -12.20 -10.91 -7.14
C VAL A 321 -11.07 -11.73 -7.75
N GLY A 322 -10.72 -12.83 -7.08
CA GLY A 322 -9.54 -13.63 -7.44
C GLY A 322 -8.21 -12.84 -7.37
N PRO A 323 -7.44 -12.74 -8.48
CA PRO A 323 -6.25 -11.90 -8.60
C PRO A 323 -6.55 -10.42 -8.90
N ALA A 324 -7.82 -10.03 -9.11
CA ALA A 324 -8.23 -8.67 -9.42
C ALA A 324 -8.75 -7.91 -8.19
N PHE A 325 -8.67 -6.59 -8.25
CA PHE A 325 -9.33 -5.68 -7.29
C PHE A 325 -10.35 -4.82 -8.03
N ALA A 326 -11.60 -4.87 -7.58
CA ALA A 326 -12.69 -4.01 -8.03
C ALA A 326 -12.88 -2.89 -7.01
N THR A 327 -12.84 -1.63 -7.45
CA THR A 327 -12.93 -0.45 -6.59
C THR A 327 -13.99 0.51 -7.11
N LEU A 328 -15.03 0.80 -6.32
CA LEU A 328 -15.94 1.91 -6.61
C LEU A 328 -15.23 3.23 -6.31
N VAL A 329 -14.80 3.92 -7.36
CA VAL A 329 -13.90 5.08 -7.26
C VAL A 329 -14.57 6.24 -6.51
N ASN A 330 -15.86 6.46 -6.77
CA ASN A 330 -16.62 7.59 -6.24
C ASN A 330 -17.45 7.24 -4.99
N GLY A 331 -17.19 6.10 -4.37
CA GLY A 331 -17.97 5.63 -3.23
C GLY A 331 -19.36 5.14 -3.65
N VAL A 332 -20.31 5.17 -2.73
CA VAL A 332 -21.67 4.66 -2.96
C VAL A 332 -22.67 5.74 -3.38
N PHE A 333 -22.34 7.02 -3.18
CA PHE A 333 -23.19 8.17 -3.51
C PHE A 333 -22.76 8.94 -4.76
N GLY A 334 -21.51 8.75 -5.21
CA GLY A 334 -20.96 9.44 -6.36
C GLY A 334 -21.26 8.73 -7.68
N ASP A 335 -20.92 9.41 -8.76
CA ASP A 335 -21.15 8.96 -10.13
C ASP A 335 -20.57 7.55 -10.38
N PRO A 336 -21.29 6.67 -11.08
CA PRO A 336 -20.87 5.29 -11.33
C PRO A 336 -19.51 5.18 -12.02
N LEU A 337 -18.55 4.55 -11.34
CA LEU A 337 -17.22 4.27 -11.85
C LEU A 337 -16.58 3.13 -11.06
N LEU A 338 -16.57 1.93 -11.65
CA LEU A 338 -15.88 0.76 -11.09
C LEU A 338 -14.54 0.56 -11.78
N HIS A 339 -13.46 0.68 -11.02
CA HIS A 339 -12.11 0.35 -11.49
C HIS A 339 -11.74 -1.08 -11.15
N LEU A 340 -11.55 -1.92 -12.17
CA LEU A 340 -11.08 -3.30 -12.02
C LEU A 340 -9.61 -3.40 -12.42
N ARG A 341 -8.73 -3.71 -11.46
CA ARG A 341 -7.28 -3.81 -11.67
C ARG A 341 -6.79 -5.25 -11.65
N LEU A 342 -6.20 -5.69 -12.75
CA LEU A 342 -5.56 -7.00 -12.89
C LEU A 342 -4.10 -6.93 -12.40
N ARG A 343 -3.81 -7.45 -11.21
CA ARG A 343 -2.51 -7.27 -10.53
C ARG A 343 -1.32 -7.80 -11.31
N GLN A 344 -1.50 -8.87 -12.07
CA GLN A 344 -0.41 -9.58 -12.74
C GLN A 344 -0.05 -8.97 -14.10
N GLU A 345 -0.90 -8.12 -14.68
CA GLU A 345 -0.76 -7.68 -16.07
C GLU A 345 -0.59 -6.16 -16.25
N ARG A 346 -0.40 -5.39 -15.16
CA ARG A 346 -0.39 -3.90 -15.19
C ARG A 346 -1.57 -3.32 -16.00
N ARG A 347 -2.72 -3.98 -15.95
CA ARG A 347 -3.89 -3.70 -16.79
C ARG A 347 -5.08 -3.27 -15.94
N SER A 348 -5.84 -2.31 -16.46
CA SER A 348 -7.07 -1.81 -15.86
C SER A 348 -8.23 -1.92 -16.84
N LEU A 349 -9.40 -2.27 -16.30
CA LEU A 349 -10.70 -2.21 -16.95
C LEU A 349 -11.57 -1.22 -16.17
N LEU A 350 -12.40 -0.45 -16.86
CA LEU A 350 -13.34 0.48 -16.24
C LEU A 350 -14.78 0.07 -16.61
N PHE A 351 -15.67 0.09 -15.63
CA PHE A 351 -17.12 -0.01 -15.86
C PHE A 351 -17.74 1.33 -15.50
N ASP A 352 -18.42 1.92 -16.48
CA ASP A 352 -18.76 3.33 -16.59
C ASP A 352 -17.56 4.29 -16.49
N LEU A 353 -17.84 5.55 -16.76
CA LEU A 353 -16.94 6.70 -16.72
C LEU A 353 -17.66 7.89 -16.07
N GLY A 354 -18.10 7.73 -14.83
CA GLY A 354 -18.49 8.87 -13.99
C GLY A 354 -17.34 9.79 -13.63
N ASP A 355 -17.52 10.66 -12.63
CA ASP A 355 -16.47 11.59 -12.19
C ASP A 355 -15.14 10.86 -11.97
N SER A 356 -14.13 11.29 -12.74
CA SER A 356 -12.81 10.67 -12.79
C SER A 356 -11.76 11.49 -12.04
N GLY A 357 -12.17 12.55 -11.32
CA GLY A 357 -11.28 13.42 -10.55
C GLY A 357 -10.42 12.69 -9.51
N ARG A 358 -10.83 11.49 -9.08
CA ARG A 358 -10.08 10.63 -8.13
C ARG A 358 -9.07 9.69 -8.81
N LEU A 359 -9.10 9.52 -10.14
CA LEU A 359 -8.17 8.64 -10.86
C LEU A 359 -6.92 9.40 -11.36
N PRO A 360 -5.70 8.96 -11.00
CA PRO A 360 -4.49 9.58 -11.53
C PRO A 360 -4.28 9.21 -13.00
N ALA A 361 -3.74 10.14 -13.80
CA ALA A 361 -3.53 9.96 -15.24
C ALA A 361 -2.78 8.67 -15.62
N ARG A 362 -1.85 8.20 -14.76
CA ARG A 362 -1.13 6.92 -14.96
C ARG A 362 -2.05 5.70 -15.05
N ILE A 363 -3.26 5.75 -14.48
CA ILE A 363 -4.25 4.67 -14.61
C ILE A 363 -4.85 4.70 -16.00
N ALA A 364 -5.17 5.88 -16.55
CA ALA A 364 -5.69 6.02 -17.90
C ALA A 364 -4.79 5.34 -18.94
N HIS A 365 -3.46 5.39 -18.78
CA HIS A 365 -2.50 4.70 -19.65
C HIS A 365 -2.55 3.17 -19.58
N GLN A 366 -3.04 2.63 -18.47
CA GLN A 366 -3.21 1.19 -18.22
C GLN A 366 -4.61 0.69 -18.56
N VAL A 367 -5.54 1.61 -18.85
CA VAL A 367 -6.90 1.25 -19.29
C VAL A 367 -6.81 0.67 -20.70
N THR A 368 -7.42 -0.49 -20.87
CA THR A 368 -7.42 -1.25 -22.13
C THR A 368 -8.83 -1.36 -22.69
N ASP A 369 -9.80 -1.59 -21.81
CA ASP A 369 -11.20 -1.73 -22.15
C ASP A 369 -12.06 -0.96 -21.13
N VAL A 370 -13.10 -0.31 -21.64
CA VAL A 370 -14.11 0.44 -20.89
C VAL A 370 -15.48 -0.12 -21.25
N PHE A 371 -16.33 -0.35 -20.26
CA PHE A 371 -17.66 -0.91 -20.42
C PHE A 371 -18.69 0.11 -19.91
N ILE A 372 -19.38 0.77 -20.82
CA ILE A 372 -20.37 1.82 -20.53
C ILE A 372 -21.75 1.19 -20.52
N THR A 373 -22.44 1.27 -19.38
CA THR A 373 -23.79 0.72 -19.21
C THR A 373 -24.77 1.46 -20.11
N HIS A 374 -24.69 2.80 -20.13
CA HIS A 374 -25.44 3.70 -20.99
C HIS A 374 -24.82 5.11 -20.97
N ALA A 375 -25.31 6.00 -21.83
CA ALA A 375 -24.67 7.29 -22.11
C ALA A 375 -25.28 8.50 -21.36
N HIS A 376 -25.85 8.30 -20.16
CA HIS A 376 -26.12 9.44 -19.27
C HIS A 376 -24.80 10.08 -18.82
N PHE A 377 -24.83 11.38 -18.54
CA PHE A 377 -23.62 12.19 -18.37
C PHE A 377 -22.74 11.74 -17.20
N ASP A 378 -23.35 11.28 -16.12
CA ASP A 378 -22.71 10.67 -14.94
C ASP A 378 -22.16 9.26 -15.18
N HIS A 379 -22.40 8.67 -16.36
CA HIS A 379 -21.79 7.40 -16.78
C HIS A 379 -20.77 7.56 -17.91
N ILE A 380 -20.81 8.67 -18.68
CA ILE A 380 -19.91 8.90 -19.83
C ILE A 380 -18.99 10.11 -19.67
N GLY A 381 -19.28 11.04 -18.75
CA GLY A 381 -18.61 12.34 -18.65
C GLY A 381 -17.10 12.25 -18.41
N GLY A 382 -16.65 11.21 -17.71
CA GLY A 382 -15.25 10.87 -17.50
C GLY A 382 -14.48 10.50 -18.78
N PHE A 383 -15.15 10.33 -19.93
CA PHE A 383 -14.49 10.14 -21.22
C PHE A 383 -13.53 11.27 -21.57
N LEU A 384 -13.88 12.53 -21.25
CA LEU A 384 -12.99 13.67 -21.51
C LEU A 384 -11.69 13.60 -20.71
N TRP A 385 -11.73 13.09 -19.47
CA TRP A 385 -10.54 12.81 -18.69
C TRP A 385 -9.71 11.70 -19.31
N LEU A 386 -10.34 10.60 -19.75
CA LEU A 386 -9.66 9.47 -20.38
C LEU A 386 -8.94 9.94 -21.65
N LEU A 387 -9.65 10.70 -22.48
CA LEU A 387 -9.16 11.31 -23.71
C LEU A 387 -7.96 12.24 -23.43
N ARG A 388 -8.11 13.20 -22.51
CA ARG A 388 -7.03 14.13 -22.14
C ARG A 388 -5.81 13.40 -21.57
N SER A 389 -6.04 12.39 -20.75
CA SER A 389 -4.97 11.63 -20.09
C SER A 389 -4.22 10.71 -21.07
N ARG A 390 -4.82 10.37 -22.20
CA ARG A 390 -4.23 9.53 -23.26
C ARG A 390 -3.73 10.33 -24.47
N LEU A 391 -3.53 11.63 -24.33
CA LEU A 391 -2.79 12.42 -25.34
C LEU A 391 -1.34 11.92 -25.42
N GLY A 392 -0.95 11.35 -26.56
CA GLY A 392 0.33 10.67 -26.72
C GLY A 392 0.20 9.37 -27.51
N VAL A 393 1.31 8.62 -27.62
CA VAL A 393 1.32 7.32 -28.31
C VAL A 393 0.98 6.22 -27.32
N PHE A 394 -0.26 5.74 -27.37
CA PHE A 394 -0.75 4.64 -26.55
C PHE A 394 -1.47 3.61 -27.42
N PRO A 395 -1.56 2.33 -27.00
CA PRO A 395 -2.39 1.33 -27.68
C PRO A 395 -3.85 1.78 -27.77
N VAL A 396 -4.60 1.22 -28.71
CA VAL A 396 -6.04 1.45 -28.86
C VAL A 396 -6.77 1.09 -27.57
N CYS A 397 -7.64 1.98 -27.09
CA CYS A 397 -8.53 1.71 -25.96
C CYS A 397 -9.90 1.30 -26.50
N ARG A 398 -10.46 0.20 -26.01
CA ARG A 398 -11.77 -0.29 -26.45
C ARG A 398 -12.88 0.23 -25.55
N LEU A 399 -14.00 0.58 -26.12
CA LEU A 399 -15.21 0.98 -25.41
C LEU A 399 -16.34 0.06 -25.86
N TYR A 400 -17.09 -0.46 -24.91
CA TYR A 400 -18.24 -1.33 -25.14
C TYR A 400 -19.48 -0.67 -24.53
N GLY A 401 -20.63 -0.76 -25.19
CA GLY A 401 -21.87 -0.23 -24.62
C GLY A 401 -23.11 -0.53 -25.45
N PRO A 402 -24.26 0.06 -25.10
CA PRO A 402 -25.51 -0.14 -25.82
C PRO A 402 -25.50 0.57 -27.18
N PRO A 403 -26.51 0.30 -28.03
CA PRO A 403 -26.73 1.02 -29.27
C PRO A 403 -26.70 2.55 -29.08
N GLY A 404 -25.95 3.26 -29.94
CA GLY A 404 -25.80 4.72 -29.89
C GLY A 404 -24.52 5.21 -29.19
N LEU A 405 -23.81 4.36 -28.43
CA LEU A 405 -22.55 4.74 -27.77
C LEU A 405 -21.54 5.35 -28.75
N MET A 406 -21.40 4.79 -29.96
CA MET A 406 -20.47 5.29 -30.98
C MET A 406 -20.75 6.75 -31.30
N GLY A 407 -22.01 7.11 -31.53
CA GLY A 407 -22.40 8.49 -31.84
C GLY A 407 -22.06 9.47 -30.72
N HIS A 408 -22.25 9.08 -29.47
CA HIS A 408 -21.89 9.91 -28.30
C HIS A 408 -20.38 10.11 -28.18
N ILE A 409 -19.59 9.04 -28.33
CA ILE A 409 -18.12 9.12 -28.28
C ILE A 409 -17.57 9.94 -29.45
N GLU A 410 -18.10 9.74 -30.65
CA GLU A 410 -17.73 10.54 -31.84
C GLU A 410 -18.06 12.02 -31.63
N GLY A 411 -19.24 12.33 -31.08
CA GLY A 411 -19.65 13.70 -30.75
C GLY A 411 -18.70 14.38 -29.75
N LEU A 412 -18.35 13.69 -28.66
CA LEU A 412 -17.39 14.19 -27.66
C LEU A 412 -15.99 14.42 -28.25
N LEU A 413 -15.55 13.57 -29.19
CA LEU A 413 -14.28 13.74 -29.90
C LEU A 413 -14.32 14.92 -30.88
N ARG A 414 -15.42 15.06 -31.64
CA ARG A 414 -15.60 16.14 -32.63
C ARG A 414 -15.80 17.51 -31.98
N GLY A 415 -16.26 17.56 -30.73
CA GLY A 415 -16.40 18.80 -29.96
C GLY A 415 -15.07 19.48 -29.61
N ILE A 416 -13.92 18.88 -29.94
CA ILE A 416 -12.57 19.38 -29.62
C ILE A 416 -11.83 19.76 -30.90
N LEU A 417 -11.14 20.90 -30.88
CA LEU A 417 -10.25 21.33 -31.97
C LEU A 417 -8.93 20.56 -31.93
N TRP A 418 -8.59 19.87 -33.02
CA TRP A 418 -7.39 19.02 -33.14
C TRP A 418 -6.38 19.57 -34.17
N ASP A 419 -5.76 20.72 -33.90
CA ASP A 419 -4.83 21.40 -34.82
C ASP A 419 -3.36 20.95 -34.67
N ARG A 420 -2.98 20.32 -33.55
CA ARG A 420 -1.56 20.08 -33.18
C ARG A 420 -1.19 18.64 -32.81
N ILE A 421 -2.11 17.69 -32.99
CA ILE A 421 -1.94 16.35 -32.41
C ILE A 421 -1.16 15.37 -33.29
N GLY A 422 -1.30 15.47 -34.61
CA GLY A 422 -0.56 14.67 -35.59
C GLY A 422 -0.57 13.17 -35.26
N ALA A 423 0.61 12.53 -35.28
CA ALA A 423 0.78 11.11 -34.97
C ALA A 423 0.48 10.73 -33.50
N ARG A 424 0.31 11.69 -32.59
CA ARG A 424 0.01 11.45 -31.16
C ARG A 424 -1.49 11.45 -30.85
N ALA A 425 -2.33 11.40 -31.89
CA ALA A 425 -3.77 11.32 -31.75
C ALA A 425 -4.16 10.06 -30.97
N PRO A 426 -4.97 10.15 -29.91
CA PRO A 426 -5.52 8.96 -29.25
C PRO A 426 -6.46 8.19 -30.19
N HIS A 427 -6.44 6.87 -30.03
CA HIS A 427 -7.22 5.91 -30.82
C HIS A 427 -8.18 5.13 -29.92
N PHE A 428 -9.41 4.95 -30.41
CA PHE A 428 -10.46 4.21 -29.74
C PHE A 428 -11.13 3.23 -30.69
N GLU A 429 -11.50 2.07 -30.15
CA GLU A 429 -12.41 1.13 -30.81
C GLU A 429 -13.72 1.14 -30.01
N VAL A 430 -14.83 1.51 -30.63
CA VAL A 430 -16.15 1.48 -29.98
C VAL A 430 -16.92 0.29 -30.52
N ALA A 431 -17.49 -0.51 -29.63
CA ALA A 431 -18.30 -1.69 -29.94
C ALA A 431 -19.67 -1.58 -29.27
N GLU A 432 -20.73 -1.64 -30.07
CA GLU A 432 -22.11 -1.59 -29.59
C GLU A 432 -22.72 -2.99 -29.58
N LEU A 433 -23.35 -3.39 -28.47
CA LEU A 433 -24.07 -4.66 -28.37
C LEU A 433 -25.51 -4.49 -28.88
N HIS A 434 -25.80 -5.08 -30.04
CA HIS A 434 -27.11 -5.13 -30.68
C HIS A 434 -27.66 -6.56 -30.62
N GLY A 435 -28.30 -6.92 -29.50
CA GLY A 435 -28.79 -8.27 -29.28
C GLY A 435 -27.64 -9.29 -29.20
N ASP A 436 -27.50 -10.12 -30.22
CA ASP A 436 -26.47 -11.15 -30.35
C ASP A 436 -25.31 -10.74 -31.28
N ARG A 437 -25.18 -9.44 -31.58
CA ARG A 437 -24.14 -8.91 -32.48
C ARG A 437 -23.42 -7.71 -31.88
N LEU A 438 -22.14 -7.59 -32.20
CA LEU A 438 -21.31 -6.44 -31.90
C LEU A 438 -21.00 -5.68 -33.19
N LEU A 439 -21.49 -4.46 -33.29
CA LEU A 439 -21.10 -3.53 -34.37
C LEU A 439 -19.90 -2.74 -33.87
N ARG A 440 -18.86 -2.59 -34.69
CA ARG A 440 -17.58 -2.02 -34.25
C ARG A 440 -17.08 -0.91 -35.14
N TRP A 441 -16.50 0.11 -34.53
CA TRP A 441 -15.91 1.25 -35.20
C TRP A 441 -14.56 1.60 -34.61
N HIS A 442 -13.66 2.13 -35.45
CA HIS A 442 -12.42 2.74 -35.03
C HIS A 442 -12.54 4.27 -35.15
N LEU A 443 -12.11 4.98 -34.10
CA LEU A 443 -12.14 6.42 -34.01
C LEU A 443 -10.74 6.93 -33.68
N ARG A 444 -10.31 7.97 -34.39
CA ARG A 444 -9.05 8.65 -34.15
C ARG A 444 -9.30 10.15 -33.96
N ALA A 445 -8.78 10.70 -32.88
CA ALA A 445 -8.86 12.14 -32.64
C ALA A 445 -8.24 12.92 -33.81
N GLY A 446 -8.93 13.97 -34.27
CA GLY A 446 -8.52 14.78 -35.42
C GLY A 446 -8.85 14.21 -36.80
N GLN A 447 -9.49 13.04 -36.89
CA GLN A 447 -10.08 12.57 -38.15
C GLN A 447 -11.58 12.90 -38.23
N ALA A 448 -12.06 13.15 -39.45
CA ALA A 448 -13.42 13.64 -39.68
C ALA A 448 -14.51 12.57 -39.46
N ALA A 449 -14.23 11.30 -39.74
CA ALA A 449 -15.21 10.22 -39.69
C ALA A 449 -14.66 8.99 -38.96
N SER A 450 -15.52 8.31 -38.21
CA SER A 450 -15.27 6.95 -37.72
C SER A 450 -15.14 5.95 -38.88
N GLU A 451 -14.31 4.93 -38.70
CA GLU A 451 -14.13 3.81 -39.63
C GLU A 451 -14.95 2.61 -39.13
N TYR A 452 -15.88 2.09 -39.94
CA TYR A 452 -16.64 0.89 -39.57
C TYR A 452 -15.78 -0.37 -39.77
N LEU A 453 -15.64 -1.17 -38.72
CA LEU A 453 -14.82 -2.38 -38.68
C LEU A 453 -15.64 -3.67 -38.92
N GLY A 454 -16.94 -3.55 -39.20
CA GLY A 454 -17.84 -4.68 -39.41
C GLY A 454 -18.55 -5.16 -38.14
N GLU A 455 -19.45 -6.12 -38.34
CA GLU A 455 -20.17 -6.80 -37.26
C GLU A 455 -19.48 -8.11 -36.85
N MET A 456 -19.65 -8.51 -35.60
CA MET A 456 -19.22 -9.81 -35.08
C MET A 456 -20.36 -10.49 -34.30
N PRO A 457 -20.48 -11.82 -34.38
CA PRO A 457 -21.36 -12.57 -33.48
C PRO A 457 -20.95 -12.38 -32.01
N SER A 458 -21.95 -12.23 -31.14
CA SER A 458 -21.83 -12.09 -29.69
C SER A 458 -22.77 -13.09 -29.02
N SER A 459 -22.40 -14.37 -29.08
CA SER A 459 -23.16 -15.43 -28.45
C SER A 459 -23.22 -15.20 -26.94
N ALA A 460 -24.43 -15.29 -26.36
CA ALA A 460 -24.68 -15.00 -24.95
C ALA A 460 -24.16 -13.63 -24.48
N GLY A 461 -24.11 -12.64 -25.37
CA GLY A 461 -23.69 -11.28 -25.05
C GLY A 461 -22.18 -11.12 -24.79
N LEU A 462 -21.35 -12.04 -25.29
CA LEU A 462 -19.90 -11.96 -25.15
C LEU A 462 -19.33 -10.69 -25.81
N LEU A 463 -18.73 -9.81 -25.01
CA LEU A 463 -18.14 -8.54 -25.46
C LEU A 463 -16.64 -8.69 -25.76
N ARG A 464 -15.96 -9.43 -24.87
CA ARG A 464 -14.51 -9.64 -24.93
C ARG A 464 -14.17 -11.01 -24.38
N GLU A 465 -13.37 -11.76 -25.12
CA GLU A 465 -12.79 -13.02 -24.65
C GLU A 465 -11.27 -12.97 -24.81
N GLU A 466 -10.57 -13.33 -23.74
CA GLU A 466 -9.12 -13.46 -23.71
C GLU A 466 -8.70 -14.70 -22.90
N PRO A 467 -7.47 -15.21 -23.07
CA PRO A 467 -7.00 -16.37 -22.30
C PRO A 467 -7.10 -16.19 -20.77
N GLY A 468 -7.07 -14.94 -20.28
CA GLY A 468 -7.06 -14.59 -18.87
C GLY A 468 -8.42 -14.21 -18.28
N PHE A 469 -9.39 -13.78 -19.10
CA PHE A 469 -10.74 -13.39 -18.65
C PHE A 469 -11.71 -13.26 -19.83
N SER A 470 -13.01 -13.24 -19.54
CA SER A 470 -14.04 -12.80 -20.46
C SER A 470 -14.92 -11.72 -19.83
N VAL A 471 -15.51 -10.88 -20.67
CA VAL A 471 -16.57 -9.94 -20.30
C VAL A 471 -17.75 -10.16 -21.22
N SER A 472 -18.93 -10.36 -20.63
CA SER A 472 -20.21 -10.42 -21.33
C SER A 472 -21.16 -9.35 -20.80
N GLY A 473 -22.19 -9.03 -21.59
CA GLY A 473 -23.24 -8.09 -21.20
C GLY A 473 -24.63 -8.61 -21.54
N ILE A 474 -25.62 -8.17 -20.77
CA ILE A 474 -27.05 -8.32 -21.08
C ILE A 474 -27.70 -6.95 -21.15
N THR A 475 -28.74 -6.81 -21.96
CA THR A 475 -29.51 -5.58 -22.06
C THR A 475 -30.69 -5.62 -21.08
N LEU A 476 -30.76 -4.60 -20.24
CA LEU A 476 -31.84 -4.26 -19.32
C LEU A 476 -32.55 -3.00 -19.83
N ASP A 477 -33.72 -2.73 -19.27
CA ASP A 477 -34.55 -1.59 -19.62
C ASP A 477 -34.55 -0.49 -18.54
N HIS A 478 -34.25 0.74 -18.94
CA HIS A 478 -34.33 1.98 -18.14
C HIS A 478 -35.22 3.04 -18.81
N GLY A 479 -36.09 2.62 -19.76
CA GLY A 479 -36.70 3.51 -20.76
C GLY A 479 -35.79 3.75 -21.97
N THR A 480 -34.52 3.38 -21.85
CA THR A 480 -33.53 3.22 -22.91
C THR A 480 -32.74 1.92 -22.66
N PRO A 481 -32.05 1.36 -23.68
CA PRO A 481 -31.21 0.18 -23.48
C PRO A 481 -30.04 0.46 -22.54
N VAL A 482 -29.94 -0.32 -21.45
CA VAL A 482 -28.83 -0.26 -20.49
C VAL A 482 -28.16 -1.62 -20.40
N LEU A 483 -26.85 -1.67 -20.44
CA LEU A 483 -26.12 -2.93 -20.27
C LEU A 483 -25.77 -3.20 -18.81
N ALA A 484 -25.95 -4.44 -18.37
CA ALA A 484 -25.28 -4.99 -17.20
C ALA A 484 -24.12 -5.87 -17.67
N PHE A 485 -23.00 -5.87 -16.94
CA PHE A 485 -21.78 -6.57 -17.32
C PHE A 485 -21.39 -7.67 -16.35
N ALA A 486 -20.85 -8.77 -16.88
CA ALA A 486 -20.20 -9.82 -16.10
C ALA A 486 -18.74 -9.96 -16.51
N PHE A 487 -17.83 -9.85 -15.55
CA PHE A 487 -16.43 -10.19 -15.69
C PHE A 487 -16.18 -11.58 -15.11
N GLU A 488 -15.63 -12.49 -15.91
CA GLU A 488 -15.37 -13.86 -15.52
C GLU A 488 -13.90 -14.24 -15.74
N LEU A 489 -13.32 -14.94 -14.77
CA LEU A 489 -12.00 -15.57 -14.93
C LEU A 489 -12.16 -17.03 -15.34
N PRO A 490 -11.25 -17.55 -16.19
CA PRO A 490 -11.29 -18.93 -16.62
C PRO A 490 -11.18 -19.86 -15.41
N ARG A 491 -11.95 -20.96 -15.45
CA ARG A 491 -11.91 -22.01 -14.43
C ARG A 491 -10.48 -22.51 -14.24
N GLN A 492 -9.97 -22.37 -13.02
CA GLN A 492 -8.65 -22.86 -12.68
C GLN A 492 -8.71 -24.30 -12.20
N VAL A 493 -7.96 -25.19 -12.85
CA VAL A 493 -7.83 -26.58 -12.42
C VAL A 493 -6.51 -26.78 -11.70
N HIS A 494 -6.62 -27.08 -10.42
CA HIS A 494 -5.50 -27.43 -9.55
C HIS A 494 -5.33 -28.94 -9.54
N ILE A 495 -4.11 -29.42 -9.72
CA ILE A 495 -3.81 -30.85 -9.66
C ILE A 495 -3.27 -31.17 -8.27
N ARG A 496 -3.92 -32.11 -7.58
CA ARG A 496 -3.53 -32.58 -6.25
C ARG A 496 -2.23 -33.37 -6.36
N LYS A 497 -1.11 -32.72 -6.01
CA LYS A 497 0.24 -33.31 -6.11
C LYS A 497 0.38 -34.64 -5.37
N SER A 498 -0.31 -34.82 -4.24
CA SER A 498 -0.32 -36.07 -3.49
C SER A 498 -0.96 -37.22 -4.26
N ARG A 499 -2.14 -37.00 -4.87
CA ARG A 499 -2.84 -37.98 -5.73
C ARG A 499 -2.04 -38.30 -6.98
N LEU A 500 -1.44 -37.28 -7.60
CA LEU A 500 -0.55 -37.47 -8.75
C LEU A 500 0.63 -38.39 -8.40
N ARG A 501 1.30 -38.17 -7.26
CA ARG A 501 2.36 -39.06 -6.79
C ARG A 501 1.86 -40.47 -6.47
N ALA A 502 0.71 -40.58 -5.79
CA ALA A 502 0.11 -41.88 -5.45
C ALA A 502 -0.29 -42.70 -6.68
N SER A 503 -0.65 -42.03 -7.78
CA SER A 503 -0.95 -42.69 -9.07
C SER A 503 0.29 -43.15 -9.85
N GLY A 504 1.51 -42.86 -9.36
CA GLY A 504 2.76 -43.21 -10.04
C GLY A 504 3.02 -42.45 -11.35
N LEU A 505 2.30 -41.36 -11.61
CA LEU A 505 2.41 -40.60 -12.86
C LEU A 505 3.32 -39.37 -12.70
N SER A 506 4.29 -39.24 -13.60
CA SER A 506 5.14 -38.05 -13.67
C SER A 506 4.40 -36.84 -14.26
N PRO A 507 4.62 -35.62 -13.73
CA PRO A 507 4.11 -34.39 -14.34
C PRO A 507 4.60 -34.23 -15.78
N GLY A 508 3.75 -33.77 -16.70
CA GLY A 508 4.13 -33.57 -18.10
C GLY A 508 3.04 -32.90 -18.97
N PRO A 509 3.23 -32.86 -20.30
CA PRO A 509 2.33 -32.16 -21.24
C PRO A 509 0.87 -32.62 -21.18
N TRP A 510 0.61 -33.87 -20.80
CA TRP A 510 -0.74 -34.41 -20.62
C TRP A 510 -1.56 -33.64 -19.58
N LEU A 511 -0.92 -33.02 -18.58
CA LEU A 511 -1.59 -32.14 -17.62
C LEU A 511 -2.11 -30.85 -18.27
N MET A 512 -1.45 -30.36 -19.31
CA MET A 512 -1.95 -29.20 -20.08
C MET A 512 -3.20 -29.60 -20.86
N ALA A 513 -3.18 -30.78 -21.51
CA ALA A 513 -4.35 -31.31 -22.20
C ALA A 513 -5.53 -31.55 -21.23
N LEU A 514 -5.26 -32.09 -20.04
CA LEU A 514 -6.27 -32.27 -18.99
C LEU A 514 -6.86 -30.94 -18.53
N LYS A 515 -6.01 -29.93 -18.26
CA LYS A 515 -6.45 -28.58 -17.87
C LYS A 515 -7.24 -27.89 -18.98
N ALA A 516 -6.87 -28.08 -20.25
CA ALA A 516 -7.59 -27.53 -21.40
C ALA A 516 -8.98 -28.17 -21.54
N ALA A 517 -9.07 -29.50 -21.46
CA ALA A 517 -10.34 -30.25 -21.47
C ALA A 517 -11.28 -29.76 -20.36
N ALA A 518 -10.74 -29.59 -19.15
CA ALA A 518 -11.50 -29.12 -18.01
C ALA A 518 -11.98 -27.66 -18.14
N ARG A 519 -11.25 -26.81 -18.86
CA ARG A 519 -11.60 -25.40 -19.07
C ARG A 519 -12.84 -25.24 -19.95
N VAL A 520 -12.99 -26.11 -20.96
CA VAL A 520 -14.15 -26.15 -21.86
C VAL A 520 -15.26 -27.12 -21.40
N GLY A 521 -15.10 -27.76 -20.23
CA GLY A 521 -16.07 -28.72 -19.70
C GLY A 521 -16.12 -30.07 -20.42
N ASP A 522 -15.17 -30.37 -21.30
CA ASP A 522 -15.10 -31.63 -22.04
C ASP A 522 -14.54 -32.75 -21.15
N ARG A 523 -15.45 -33.42 -20.44
CA ARG A 523 -15.13 -34.54 -19.53
C ARG A 523 -14.81 -35.84 -20.28
N GLN A 524 -15.23 -35.97 -21.54
CA GLN A 524 -15.07 -37.21 -22.31
C GLN A 524 -13.75 -37.24 -23.10
N ARG A 525 -13.08 -36.10 -23.24
CA ARG A 525 -11.77 -36.01 -23.88
C ARG A 525 -10.80 -37.07 -23.36
N VAL A 526 -10.28 -37.88 -24.28
CA VAL A 526 -9.28 -38.89 -23.97
C VAL A 526 -7.91 -38.25 -23.78
N ILE A 527 -7.31 -38.45 -22.61
CA ILE A 527 -5.98 -37.97 -22.26
C ILE A 527 -5.01 -39.16 -22.26
N ARG A 528 -3.92 -39.04 -23.02
CA ARG A 528 -2.82 -40.02 -23.03
C ARG A 528 -1.87 -39.73 -21.88
N LEU A 529 -1.64 -40.72 -21.04
CA LEU A 529 -0.81 -40.63 -19.84
C LEU A 529 0.64 -41.07 -20.13
N PRO A 530 1.62 -40.66 -19.31
CA PRO A 530 3.03 -41.04 -19.47
C PRO A 530 3.30 -42.55 -19.43
N ASN A 531 2.46 -43.31 -18.73
CA ASN A 531 2.54 -44.77 -18.66
C ASN A 531 1.90 -45.48 -19.87
N GLY A 532 1.53 -44.75 -20.92
CA GLY A 532 0.90 -45.28 -22.13
C GLY A 532 -0.62 -45.46 -22.04
N ALA A 533 -1.21 -45.40 -20.84
CA ALA A 533 -2.65 -45.55 -20.67
C ALA A 533 -3.42 -44.35 -21.26
N ARG A 534 -4.69 -44.60 -21.62
CA ARG A 534 -5.63 -43.59 -22.10
C ARG A 534 -6.79 -43.52 -21.12
N LYS A 535 -7.09 -42.35 -20.57
CA LYS A 535 -8.20 -42.15 -19.63
C LYS A 535 -9.02 -40.93 -20.04
N ALA A 536 -10.33 -40.98 -19.80
CA ALA A 536 -11.20 -39.83 -19.96
C ALA A 536 -10.79 -38.71 -18.97
N ALA A 537 -10.86 -37.46 -19.42
CA ALA A 537 -10.52 -36.29 -18.61
C ALA A 537 -11.34 -36.23 -17.32
N GLY A 538 -12.63 -36.59 -17.35
CA GLY A 538 -13.51 -36.62 -16.18
C GLY A 538 -12.96 -37.51 -15.06
N LEU A 539 -12.55 -38.75 -15.38
CA LEU A 539 -11.99 -39.68 -14.39
C LEU A 539 -10.71 -39.14 -13.74
N LEU A 540 -9.86 -38.47 -14.54
CA LEU A 540 -8.64 -37.84 -14.02
C LEU A 540 -8.96 -36.61 -13.18
N LEU A 541 -9.94 -35.79 -13.57
CA LEU A 541 -10.36 -34.62 -12.79
C LEU A 541 -11.00 -35.02 -11.46
N ASP A 542 -11.74 -36.11 -11.40
CA ASP A 542 -12.40 -36.56 -10.17
C ASP A 542 -11.38 -37.16 -9.19
N ASP A 543 -10.38 -37.90 -9.68
CA ASP A 543 -9.35 -38.51 -8.83
C ASP A 543 -8.30 -37.49 -8.34
N MET A 544 -7.74 -36.70 -9.25
CA MET A 544 -6.60 -35.81 -8.95
C MET A 544 -6.85 -34.33 -9.22
N GLY A 545 -7.98 -33.96 -9.82
CA GLY A 545 -8.35 -32.56 -10.04
C GLY A 545 -9.02 -31.92 -8.82
N ARG A 546 -8.78 -30.63 -8.65
CA ARG A 546 -9.60 -29.72 -7.86
C ARG A 546 -9.93 -28.54 -8.76
N ILE A 547 -11.17 -28.48 -9.23
CA ILE A 547 -11.67 -27.36 -10.01
C ILE A 547 -11.96 -26.23 -9.02
N ALA A 548 -11.29 -25.10 -9.18
CA ALA A 548 -11.58 -23.90 -8.41
C ALA A 548 -12.96 -23.34 -8.82
N PRO A 549 -13.69 -22.68 -7.91
CA PRO A 549 -14.95 -22.04 -8.27
C PRO A 549 -14.72 -21.01 -9.38
N VAL A 550 -15.75 -20.81 -10.23
CA VAL A 550 -15.75 -19.71 -11.20
C VAL A 550 -15.69 -18.41 -10.42
N ILE A 551 -14.79 -17.52 -10.83
CA ILE A 551 -14.70 -16.19 -10.27
C ILE A 551 -15.45 -15.27 -11.23
N LYS A 552 -16.62 -14.82 -10.79
CA LYS A 552 -17.52 -13.94 -11.55
C LYS A 552 -17.81 -12.68 -10.75
N LEU A 553 -17.68 -11.52 -11.39
CA LEU A 553 -18.15 -10.24 -10.90
C LEU A 553 -19.26 -9.75 -11.82
N VAL A 554 -20.37 -9.26 -11.26
CA VAL A 554 -21.43 -8.60 -12.02
C VAL A 554 -21.56 -7.15 -11.60
N TYR A 555 -21.77 -6.27 -12.58
CA TYR A 555 -21.96 -4.83 -12.41
C TYR A 555 -23.22 -4.41 -13.17
N ALA A 556 -24.19 -3.83 -12.44
CA ALA A 556 -25.45 -3.36 -13.00
C ALA A 556 -25.90 -2.08 -12.28
N THR A 557 -26.28 -1.06 -13.03
CA THR A 557 -26.79 0.22 -12.51
C THR A 557 -27.82 0.79 -13.48
N ASP A 558 -28.67 1.66 -12.96
CA ASP A 558 -29.64 2.47 -13.70
C ASP A 558 -30.57 1.62 -14.58
N PHE A 559 -31.41 0.80 -13.95
CA PHE A 559 -32.41 -0.01 -14.65
C PHE A 559 -33.72 -0.10 -13.87
N GLY A 560 -34.83 -0.17 -14.61
CA GLY A 560 -36.16 -0.15 -14.04
C GLY A 560 -36.46 -1.40 -13.21
N ASP A 561 -37.23 -1.24 -12.14
CA ASP A 561 -37.72 -2.32 -11.28
C ASP A 561 -38.84 -3.15 -11.96
N THR A 562 -38.56 -3.74 -13.12
CA THR A 562 -39.50 -4.56 -13.88
C THR A 562 -39.29 -6.05 -13.62
N ARG A 563 -40.35 -6.86 -13.78
CA ARG A 563 -40.26 -8.32 -13.62
C ARG A 563 -39.27 -8.94 -14.62
N SER A 564 -39.19 -8.39 -15.83
CA SER A 564 -38.25 -8.84 -16.87
C SER A 564 -36.80 -8.57 -16.47
N ASN A 565 -36.49 -7.32 -16.08
CA ASN A 565 -35.15 -6.95 -15.64
C ASN A 565 -34.70 -7.76 -14.42
N ARG A 566 -35.58 -7.93 -13.43
CA ARG A 566 -35.30 -8.77 -12.26
C ARG A 566 -34.95 -10.20 -12.66
N ALA A 567 -35.74 -10.83 -13.54
CA ALA A 567 -35.50 -12.21 -13.96
C ALA A 567 -34.17 -12.35 -14.72
N LEU A 568 -33.93 -11.47 -15.69
CA LEU A 568 -32.69 -11.46 -16.48
C LEU A 568 -31.46 -11.24 -15.61
N LEU A 569 -31.49 -10.22 -14.75
CA LEU A 569 -30.34 -9.89 -13.90
C LEU A 569 -30.12 -10.94 -12.80
N THR A 570 -31.19 -11.52 -12.24
CA THR A 570 -31.08 -12.62 -11.27
C THR A 570 -30.37 -13.82 -11.90
N GLN A 571 -30.78 -14.22 -13.10
CA GLN A 571 -30.13 -15.31 -13.83
C GLN A 571 -28.69 -14.96 -14.20
N PHE A 572 -28.44 -13.73 -14.64
CA PHE A 572 -27.12 -13.28 -15.07
C PHE A 572 -26.12 -13.16 -13.90
N ALA A 573 -26.59 -12.77 -12.71
CA ALA A 573 -25.80 -12.64 -11.49
C ALA A 573 -25.65 -13.94 -10.70
N ASP A 574 -26.28 -15.03 -11.15
CA ASP A 574 -26.32 -16.31 -10.43
C ASP A 574 -24.93 -16.76 -9.96
N GLN A 575 -24.83 -17.04 -8.66
CA GLN A 575 -23.63 -17.47 -7.95
C GLN A 575 -22.38 -16.59 -8.15
N SER A 576 -22.56 -15.31 -8.52
CA SER A 576 -21.43 -14.38 -8.66
C SER A 576 -20.70 -14.17 -7.34
N GLN A 577 -19.37 -14.03 -7.42
CA GLN A 577 -18.52 -13.78 -6.25
C GLN A 577 -18.72 -12.36 -5.71
N ALA A 578 -18.93 -11.40 -6.60
CA ALA A 578 -19.20 -10.01 -6.26
C ALA A 578 -20.28 -9.47 -7.20
N PHE A 579 -21.31 -8.85 -6.63
CA PHE A 579 -22.36 -8.21 -7.37
C PHE A 579 -22.44 -6.74 -6.96
N PHE A 580 -22.10 -5.84 -7.88
CA PHE A 580 -22.26 -4.41 -7.73
C PHE A 580 -23.60 -4.04 -8.38
N CYS A 581 -24.54 -3.58 -7.58
CA CYS A 581 -25.91 -3.31 -8.03
C CYS A 581 -26.39 -1.96 -7.47
N GLU A 582 -27.10 -1.18 -8.28
CA GLU A 582 -27.71 0.05 -7.78
C GLU A 582 -28.75 -0.22 -6.67
N ALA A 583 -28.87 0.71 -5.74
CA ALA A 583 -29.90 0.74 -4.69
C ALA A 583 -30.31 2.20 -4.44
N SER A 584 -30.78 2.84 -5.51
CA SER A 584 -30.95 4.28 -5.61
C SER A 584 -31.95 4.87 -4.62
N PHE A 585 -33.02 4.13 -4.30
CA PHE A 585 -34.09 4.58 -3.40
C PHE A 585 -34.43 3.57 -2.30
N LEU A 586 -34.98 4.01 -1.16
CA LEU A 586 -35.63 3.12 -0.19
C LEU A 586 -37.00 2.68 -0.72
N GLU A 587 -37.57 1.60 -0.17
CA GLU A 587 -38.90 1.11 -0.56
C GLU A 587 -39.99 2.14 -0.29
N VAL A 588 -39.84 2.97 0.75
CA VAL A 588 -40.74 4.10 1.03
C VAL A 588 -40.78 5.13 -0.11
N ASP A 589 -39.73 5.17 -0.94
CA ASP A 589 -39.59 6.05 -2.09
C ASP A 589 -39.81 5.32 -3.45
N ARG A 590 -40.41 4.11 -3.43
CA ARG A 590 -40.69 3.27 -4.63
C ARG A 590 -41.31 4.05 -5.79
N GLY A 591 -42.25 4.96 -5.50
CA GLY A 591 -42.89 5.77 -6.53
C GLY A 591 -41.91 6.66 -7.30
N ARG A 592 -40.82 7.11 -6.68
CA ARG A 592 -39.75 7.88 -7.35
C ARG A 592 -38.87 6.96 -8.17
N ALA A 593 -38.42 5.84 -7.59
CA ALA A 593 -37.68 4.78 -8.29
C ALA A 593 -38.36 4.41 -9.62
N LEU A 594 -39.67 4.14 -9.61
CA LEU A 594 -40.44 3.81 -10.82
C LEU A 594 -40.45 4.93 -11.86
N ARG A 595 -40.66 6.19 -11.45
CA ARG A 595 -40.72 7.33 -12.38
C ARG A 595 -39.38 7.65 -13.03
N THR A 596 -38.28 7.42 -12.32
CA THR A 596 -36.92 7.68 -12.79
C THR A 596 -36.22 6.42 -13.30
N GLY A 597 -36.91 5.28 -13.37
CA GLY A 597 -36.35 4.03 -13.90
C GLY A 597 -35.27 3.37 -13.03
N HIS A 598 -35.26 3.54 -11.71
CA HIS A 598 -34.25 2.95 -10.82
C HIS A 598 -34.82 1.90 -9.87
N LEU A 599 -33.93 1.14 -9.24
CA LEU A 599 -34.27 0.20 -8.17
C LEU A 599 -34.52 0.85 -6.79
N THR A 600 -35.30 0.12 -5.98
CA THR A 600 -35.29 0.27 -4.52
C THR A 600 -34.20 -0.59 -3.87
N ALA A 601 -33.80 -0.25 -2.65
CA ALA A 601 -32.83 -0.98 -1.84
C ALA A 601 -33.33 -2.40 -1.52
N ARG A 602 -34.61 -2.54 -1.21
CA ARG A 602 -35.29 -3.84 -1.14
C ARG A 602 -35.18 -4.64 -2.44
N ALA A 603 -35.48 -4.03 -3.60
CA ALA A 603 -35.38 -4.71 -4.89
C ALA A 603 -33.96 -5.21 -5.19
N CYS A 604 -32.95 -4.38 -4.93
CA CYS A 604 -31.54 -4.73 -5.04
C CYS A 604 -31.19 -5.96 -4.20
N GLY A 605 -31.62 -5.98 -2.93
CA GLY A 605 -31.43 -7.12 -2.03
C GLY A 605 -32.16 -8.38 -2.51
N GLU A 606 -33.41 -8.27 -2.95
CA GLU A 606 -34.20 -9.40 -3.45
C GLU A 606 -33.58 -10.06 -4.70
N ILE A 607 -33.09 -9.26 -5.65
CA ILE A 607 -32.37 -9.75 -6.84
C ILE A 607 -31.09 -10.49 -6.41
N ALA A 608 -30.30 -9.89 -5.51
CA ALA A 608 -29.05 -10.48 -5.04
C ALA A 608 -29.28 -11.80 -4.27
N ALA A 609 -30.35 -11.87 -3.48
CA ALA A 609 -30.75 -13.08 -2.76
C ALA A 609 -31.21 -14.16 -3.74
N GLY A 610 -32.05 -13.81 -4.73
CA GLY A 610 -32.50 -14.71 -5.78
C GLY A 610 -31.36 -15.28 -6.63
N ALA A 611 -30.32 -14.48 -6.86
CA ALA A 611 -29.11 -14.88 -7.60
C ALA A 611 -28.09 -15.63 -6.74
N ALA A 612 -28.37 -15.86 -5.45
CA ALA A 612 -27.48 -16.54 -4.52
C ALA A 612 -26.03 -16.00 -4.55
N VAL A 613 -25.85 -14.68 -4.69
CA VAL A 613 -24.53 -14.06 -4.81
C VAL A 613 -23.70 -14.29 -3.53
N ALA A 614 -22.37 -14.31 -3.64
CA ALA A 614 -21.50 -14.46 -2.49
C ALA A 614 -21.33 -13.14 -1.72
N ARG A 615 -21.30 -12.01 -2.43
CA ARG A 615 -21.19 -10.67 -1.84
C ARG A 615 -21.94 -9.65 -2.70
N LEU A 616 -22.89 -8.95 -2.08
CA LEU A 616 -23.52 -7.76 -2.66
C LEU A 616 -22.77 -6.49 -2.22
N VAL A 617 -22.55 -5.58 -3.16
CA VAL A 617 -22.08 -4.21 -2.95
C VAL A 617 -23.14 -3.26 -3.54
N PRO A 618 -24.07 -2.77 -2.72
CA PRO A 618 -25.07 -1.81 -3.19
C PRO A 618 -24.41 -0.44 -3.36
N PHE A 619 -24.75 0.27 -4.43
CA PHE A 619 -24.21 1.60 -4.72
C PHE A 619 -25.22 2.48 -5.47
N HIS A 620 -24.78 3.62 -5.97
CA HIS A 620 -25.59 4.61 -6.68
C HIS A 620 -26.75 5.15 -5.83
N PHE A 621 -26.49 5.37 -4.55
CA PHE A 621 -27.51 5.85 -3.61
C PHE A 621 -27.90 7.27 -3.95
N SER A 622 -29.19 7.58 -3.91
CA SER A 622 -29.64 8.96 -4.03
C SER A 622 -29.01 9.81 -2.93
N ARG A 623 -28.44 10.97 -3.32
CA ARG A 623 -27.83 11.95 -2.40
C ARG A 623 -28.73 12.36 -1.23
N ARG A 624 -30.04 12.17 -1.35
CA ARG A 624 -31.02 12.41 -0.28
C ARG A 624 -30.75 11.60 0.99
N TYR A 625 -30.07 10.46 0.89
CA TYR A 625 -29.70 9.62 2.03
C TYR A 625 -28.28 9.86 2.54
N GLU A 626 -27.55 10.87 2.05
CA GLU A 626 -26.17 11.18 2.49
C GLU A 626 -26.07 11.36 4.01
N ASN A 627 -27.10 11.91 4.65
CA ASN A 627 -27.14 12.10 6.10
C ASN A 627 -27.55 10.83 6.88
N ASN A 628 -28.08 9.81 6.20
CA ASN A 628 -28.45 8.53 6.81
C ASN A 628 -28.29 7.34 5.84
N PRO A 629 -27.06 7.01 5.42
CA PRO A 629 -26.78 5.86 4.54
C PRO A 629 -27.21 4.53 5.16
N HIS A 630 -27.23 4.44 6.49
CA HIS A 630 -27.55 3.22 7.23
C HIS A 630 -28.95 2.69 6.94
N ALA A 631 -29.92 3.57 6.63
CA ALA A 631 -31.26 3.15 6.26
C ALA A 631 -31.26 2.31 4.97
N VAL A 632 -30.49 2.72 3.96
CA VAL A 632 -30.35 2.00 2.68
C VAL A 632 -29.72 0.63 2.92
N TYR A 633 -28.63 0.60 3.70
CA TYR A 633 -27.96 -0.66 4.02
C TYR A 633 -28.84 -1.63 4.81
N ALA A 634 -29.60 -1.14 5.80
CA ALA A 634 -30.49 -1.97 6.60
C ALA A 634 -31.60 -2.61 5.75
N GLU A 635 -32.14 -1.86 4.77
CA GLU A 635 -33.18 -2.38 3.87
C GLU A 635 -32.61 -3.43 2.90
N VAL A 636 -31.39 -3.21 2.37
CA VAL A 636 -30.68 -4.21 1.57
C VAL A 636 -30.40 -5.48 2.39
N GLU A 637 -29.91 -5.32 3.62
CA GLU A 637 -29.55 -6.44 4.50
C GLU A 637 -30.77 -7.28 4.92
N ALA A 638 -31.92 -6.63 5.14
CA ALA A 638 -33.18 -7.31 5.42
C ALA A 638 -33.63 -8.23 4.28
N ALA A 639 -33.36 -7.85 3.02
CA ALA A 639 -33.67 -8.66 1.84
C ALA A 639 -32.57 -9.66 1.47
N CYS A 640 -31.31 -9.37 1.81
CA CYS A 640 -30.16 -10.23 1.52
C CYS A 640 -29.13 -10.23 2.66
N SER A 641 -29.10 -11.32 3.42
CA SER A 641 -28.16 -11.51 4.54
C SER A 641 -26.69 -11.68 4.13
N ARG A 642 -26.39 -11.77 2.82
CA ARG A 642 -25.03 -11.86 2.26
C ARG A 642 -24.43 -10.48 1.94
N PHE A 643 -24.86 -9.48 2.71
CA PHE A 643 -24.39 -8.12 2.64
C PHE A 643 -22.92 -8.03 3.12
N GLY A 644 -22.05 -7.50 2.26
CA GLY A 644 -20.62 -7.35 2.54
C GLY A 644 -20.23 -6.02 3.18
N GLY A 645 -21.16 -5.31 3.82
CA GLY A 645 -20.93 -4.00 4.43
C GLY A 645 -20.62 -4.10 5.91
N THR A 646 -19.47 -4.67 6.22
CA THR A 646 -18.66 -4.09 7.29
C THR A 646 -17.39 -3.55 6.65
N THR A 647 -17.13 -2.27 6.87
CA THR A 647 -15.77 -1.72 6.95
C THR A 647 -15.01 -2.49 8.03
N ARG A 648 -14.65 -3.76 7.77
CA ARG A 648 -13.41 -4.26 8.33
C ARG A 648 -12.35 -3.39 7.71
N SER A 649 -11.80 -2.50 8.54
CA SER A 649 -10.46 -2.00 8.32
C SER A 649 -9.62 -3.15 7.80
N VAL A 650 -8.68 -2.85 6.92
CA VAL A 650 -7.62 -3.78 6.54
C VAL A 650 -6.76 -4.02 7.80
N ALA A 651 -7.32 -4.75 8.75
CA ALA A 651 -6.60 -5.49 9.76
C ALA A 651 -5.86 -6.56 8.96
N LYS A 652 -4.54 -6.39 8.96
CA LYS A 652 -3.52 -7.37 8.57
C LYS A 652 -4.10 -8.76 8.35
N VAL A 653 -4.11 -9.18 7.09
CA VAL A 653 -4.10 -10.60 6.76
C VAL A 653 -2.64 -10.96 6.57
N ASP A 654 -2.19 -11.89 7.40
CA ASP A 654 -0.85 -12.48 7.44
C ASP A 654 -0.34 -13.00 6.09
#